data_AF-A0A094HNN6-F1
#
_entry.id   AF-A0A094HNN6-F1
#
_cell.length_a   1.000
_cell.length_b   1.000
_cell.length_c   1.000
_cell.angle_alpha   90.00
_cell.angle_beta   90.00
_cell.angle_gamma   90.00
#
_symmetry.space_group_name_H-M   'P 1'
#
loop_
_entity.id
_entity.type
_entity.pdbx_description
1 polymer ?
#
loop_
_entity_poly.entity_id
_entity_poly.type
_entity_poly.pdbx_seq_one_letter_code
_entity_poly.pdbx_strand_id
1 'polypeptide(L)'
;MAAPATTKKSSSSGIKRKAEPSKEAHVKGTKKSKVEAESTKPEKKKSSKKEDKPEKKSKEDKPEKKSKKPKMVESNDEDSDDMDVDGGVPLNGAEEEDTPMEETNDGIHPERRQFAAGQGPNGTNSREAHAKQKATIAERKAAKPLADPLLRTKKIWERLRRKSHVPKEERKQLVEELFQIITGKVKDFVLKHDSVRVIQTAIKYSTPEQKRMIAKELKGTYRQLAESKYAKFLIGKLLIQGDDEIRDLIVPEFFGHVRKMIKHAEASWILDDVYRGVANRQQKATIIREWYGAEFSLFRDGEKVSGDLADVLEKEPGKRAPIMRELKELINHLVQKKMTGFTLLHDAMLQYYLNVKTGTEEETEFMELLKSDEESDLLKNLAFTTSGARVVCLAFAHGVAKDRKHILKAYKDTIHLMAGDPNGHKIILAAYETVDDTVLTAKSIFPELLTKDADKQAEMVVTAANDLNARTTLLYLFQGRSSSLFPASLAADIEVLNEVDVARATTSKKDPEIRRAELAKALSPLLLSAIASAAGELATTSFGCQFITEVLFASVGDKTAALEAVASVAKGDPTAVVVEADAMDVDAAAPAEDAMEVDIPFNDHSGGPSLHIANTAFGGKMLRSLIAGGRFDNKLKKIIPVSPPLNFADILYPVIEEHIIEWATGSSSFVVLSLLETENFSSKAEVLEKLKKGKKALQKAATEETAEQKAKAAEMAGAGKENGDVKAKKGKKKAAPTQKAVGNADNRSSAPKAEQPRQGNNTTTTQGQPGTTSNKTEAEKAAEDKASKEYLERMELEYEKREGGA
;
A
#
# COMPACT_ATOMS: atom_id res chain seq x y z
N MET A 1 56.05 -2.78 22.22
CA MET A 1 57.22 -3.11 21.37
C MET A 1 56.74 -3.88 20.15
N ALA A 2 57.55 -3.97 19.10
CA ALA A 2 57.09 -4.39 17.76
C ALA A 2 57.59 -5.78 17.33
N ALA A 3 57.06 -6.22 16.18
CA ALA A 3 57.56 -7.27 15.29
C ALA A 3 57.25 -8.75 15.67
N PRO A 4 57.21 -9.66 14.66
CA PRO A 4 56.26 -10.79 14.67
C PRO A 4 56.88 -12.16 14.31
N ALA A 5 56.02 -13.17 14.07
CA ALA A 5 56.37 -14.43 13.40
C ALA A 5 55.39 -14.72 12.24
N THR A 6 55.87 -15.37 11.17
CA THR A 6 55.09 -15.69 9.96
C THR A 6 55.44 -17.07 9.41
N THR A 7 54.64 -17.54 8.42
CA THR A 7 54.80 -18.81 7.66
C THR A 7 54.38 -20.10 8.41
N LYS A 8 53.94 -21.21 7.78
CA LYS A 8 53.79 -21.55 6.33
C LYS A 8 52.63 -22.57 6.10
N LYS A 9 52.40 -23.00 4.85
CA LYS A 9 51.24 -23.85 4.41
C LYS A 9 51.52 -25.37 4.39
N SER A 10 50.43 -26.17 4.51
CA SER A 10 50.19 -27.52 3.91
C SER A 10 51.10 -28.70 4.33
N SER A 11 50.73 -30.00 4.27
CA SER A 11 49.72 -30.74 3.48
C SER A 11 49.32 -32.15 4.03
N SER A 12 48.09 -32.60 3.75
CA SER A 12 47.63 -34.00 3.43
C SER A 12 48.03 -35.26 4.26
N SER A 13 46.99 -35.93 4.82
CA SER A 13 46.65 -37.39 4.81
C SER A 13 47.52 -38.50 5.46
N GLY A 14 46.90 -39.46 6.21
CA GLY A 14 47.41 -40.86 6.25
C GLY A 14 47.10 -41.91 7.36
N ILE A 15 45.84 -42.38 7.54
CA ILE A 15 45.46 -43.83 7.70
C ILE A 15 45.79 -44.67 9.00
N LYS A 16 44.88 -45.66 9.31
CA LYS A 16 44.92 -46.83 10.27
C LYS A 16 44.47 -46.63 11.75
N ARG A 17 43.90 -47.62 12.48
CA ARG A 17 42.93 -48.75 12.21
C ARG A 17 42.65 -49.59 13.49
N LYS A 18 41.37 -49.94 13.78
CA LYS A 18 40.86 -51.10 14.59
C LYS A 18 41.26 -51.24 16.10
N ALA A 19 40.59 -52.03 16.96
CA ALA A 19 39.15 -52.45 17.09
C ALA A 19 38.90 -53.31 18.36
N GLU A 20 37.71 -53.15 18.98
CA GLU A 20 36.91 -54.14 19.77
C GLU A 20 37.51 -54.80 21.07
N PRO A 21 36.67 -55.29 22.02
CA PRO A 21 35.82 -56.49 21.85
C PRO A 21 34.33 -56.33 22.21
N SER A 22 33.54 -57.39 21.97
CA SER A 22 32.07 -57.45 22.13
C SER A 22 31.59 -58.83 22.62
N LYS A 23 30.35 -58.90 23.17
CA LYS A 23 29.46 -60.08 23.47
C LYS A 23 28.35 -59.64 24.45
N GLU A 24 27.14 -60.19 24.57
CA GLU A 24 26.20 -61.03 23.78
C GLU A 24 24.93 -61.13 24.64
N ALA A 25 23.65 -61.13 24.23
CA ALA A 25 22.91 -60.85 22.98
C ALA A 25 21.51 -60.28 23.43
N HIS A 26 20.38 -60.16 22.71
CA HIS A 26 19.87 -60.47 21.35
C HIS A 26 18.72 -59.42 21.07
N VAL A 27 17.68 -59.48 20.22
CA VAL A 27 17.08 -60.44 19.27
C VAL A 27 16.85 -59.74 17.90
N LYS A 28 15.60 -59.65 17.37
CA LYS A 28 15.18 -59.15 16.04
C LYS A 28 13.68 -58.72 16.09
N GLY A 29 13.13 -57.93 15.16
CA GLY A 29 13.65 -57.31 13.92
C GLY A 29 12.62 -56.32 13.30
N THR A 30 13.02 -55.31 12.50
CA THR A 30 13.21 -55.30 11.01
C THR A 30 11.93 -55.37 10.14
N LYS A 31 11.76 -54.65 9.01
CA LYS A 31 12.32 -53.38 8.44
C LYS A 31 11.44 -52.95 7.21
N LYS A 32 11.69 -51.78 6.60
CA LYS A 32 11.06 -51.24 5.35
C LYS A 32 11.45 -52.07 4.08
N SER A 33 10.94 -51.91 2.84
CA SER A 33 10.29 -50.76 2.15
C SER A 33 9.68 -51.11 0.75
N LYS A 34 8.67 -50.32 0.31
CA LYS A 34 8.40 -49.71 -1.05
C LYS A 34 8.56 -50.54 -2.36
N VAL A 35 7.54 -50.52 -3.25
CA VAL A 35 7.59 -50.13 -4.71
C VAL A 35 6.21 -50.26 -5.42
N GLU A 36 6.12 -49.56 -6.56
CA GLU A 36 5.05 -49.15 -7.52
C GLU A 36 3.92 -50.09 -8.02
N ALA A 37 2.95 -49.40 -8.65
CA ALA A 37 2.18 -49.76 -9.87
C ALA A 37 0.97 -50.73 -9.80
N GLU A 38 0.20 -50.70 -10.89
CA GLU A 38 -1.25 -50.90 -10.95
C GLU A 38 -1.70 -52.30 -11.41
N SER A 39 -3.01 -52.57 -11.21
CA SER A 39 -3.92 -53.38 -12.04
C SER A 39 -4.33 -54.81 -11.61
N THR A 40 -5.67 -54.97 -11.57
CA THR A 40 -6.46 -56.22 -11.68
C THR A 40 -6.51 -57.24 -10.52
N LYS A 41 -7.58 -58.05 -10.56
CA LYS A 41 -8.17 -58.85 -9.47
C LYS A 41 -8.31 -60.32 -9.91
N PRO A 42 -8.23 -61.31 -8.99
CA PRO A 42 -9.22 -62.39 -9.05
C PRO A 42 -9.72 -62.88 -7.66
N GLU A 43 -10.59 -63.90 -7.67
CA GLU A 43 -11.44 -64.32 -6.55
C GLU A 43 -10.98 -65.60 -5.80
N LYS A 44 -11.62 -65.87 -4.65
CA LYS A 44 -12.35 -67.13 -4.31
C LYS A 44 -13.53 -66.74 -3.38
N LYS A 45 -14.83 -67.02 -3.60
CA LYS A 45 -15.60 -68.26 -3.91
C LYS A 45 -15.62 -69.26 -2.74
N LYS A 46 -16.73 -69.86 -2.29
CA LYS A 46 -18.19 -69.88 -2.64
C LYS A 46 -19.00 -70.06 -1.32
N SER A 47 -20.31 -69.82 -1.18
CA SER A 47 -21.51 -70.40 -1.85
C SER A 47 -22.75 -69.52 -1.59
N SER A 48 -23.75 -69.26 -2.46
CA SER A 48 -24.43 -69.98 -3.56
C SER A 48 -25.70 -70.77 -3.17
N LYS A 49 -26.89 -70.18 -3.39
CA LYS A 49 -28.10 -70.90 -3.85
C LYS A 49 -29.00 -69.99 -4.71
N LYS A 50 -29.45 -70.49 -5.86
CA LYS A 50 -30.56 -69.99 -6.72
C LYS A 50 -31.80 -70.88 -6.45
N GLU A 51 -32.96 -70.85 -7.10
CA GLU A 51 -33.59 -70.14 -8.25
C GLU A 51 -35.04 -69.79 -7.79
N ASP A 52 -35.93 -69.05 -8.45
CA ASP A 52 -36.29 -68.80 -9.87
C ASP A 52 -37.10 -67.45 -9.92
N LYS A 53 -37.90 -66.97 -10.89
CA LYS A 53 -38.33 -67.35 -12.26
C LYS A 53 -38.66 -66.07 -13.08
N PRO A 54 -38.53 -66.03 -14.43
CA PRO A 54 -38.68 -64.78 -15.21
C PRO A 54 -39.95 -64.69 -16.10
N GLU A 55 -40.01 -63.61 -16.91
CA GLU A 55 -40.90 -63.35 -18.09
C GLU A 55 -42.33 -62.81 -17.83
N LYS A 56 -43.02 -62.06 -18.74
CA LYS A 56 -42.65 -61.01 -19.75
C LYS A 56 -43.95 -60.38 -20.34
N LYS A 57 -43.81 -59.23 -21.05
CA LYS A 57 -44.70 -58.69 -22.13
C LYS A 57 -46.13 -58.14 -21.84
N SER A 58 -46.24 -56.81 -22.03
CA SER A 58 -47.20 -56.06 -22.89
C SER A 58 -48.74 -56.20 -22.77
N LYS A 59 -49.41 -55.05 -22.61
CA LYS A 59 -50.35 -54.34 -23.55
C LYS A 59 -50.75 -52.98 -22.90
N GLU A 60 -50.91 -51.83 -23.57
CA GLU A 60 -51.83 -51.44 -24.69
C GLU A 60 -53.32 -51.59 -24.33
N ASP A 61 -54.24 -50.66 -24.60
CA ASP A 61 -54.22 -49.28 -25.14
C ASP A 61 -55.63 -48.67 -24.77
N LYS A 62 -55.84 -47.38 -24.49
CA LYS A 62 -56.26 -46.35 -25.48
C LYS A 62 -56.51 -44.94 -24.84
N PRO A 63 -56.69 -43.86 -25.65
CA PRO A 63 -56.34 -42.48 -25.26
C PRO A 63 -57.55 -41.57 -24.96
N GLU A 64 -57.41 -40.25 -24.84
CA GLU A 64 -57.38 -39.34 -26.02
C GLU A 64 -56.28 -38.27 -26.05
N LYS A 65 -56.16 -37.58 -27.21
CA LYS A 65 -55.10 -36.62 -27.56
C LYS A 65 -55.65 -35.22 -27.84
N LYS A 66 -54.88 -34.19 -27.48
CA LYS A 66 -54.41 -33.06 -28.34
C LYS A 66 -53.44 -32.18 -27.54
N SER A 67 -52.34 -31.64 -28.08
CA SER A 67 -51.75 -31.82 -29.42
C SER A 67 -50.33 -31.24 -29.55
N LYS A 68 -49.41 -31.97 -30.22
CA LYS A 68 -48.18 -31.56 -30.97
C LYS A 68 -47.11 -30.72 -30.20
N LYS A 69 -45.83 -31.11 -30.02
CA LYS A 69 -44.71 -31.50 -30.95
C LYS A 69 -44.26 -30.40 -31.94
N PRO A 70 -42.96 -30.28 -32.31
CA PRO A 70 -41.83 -31.22 -32.10
C PRO A 70 -40.60 -30.65 -31.32
N LYS A 71 -39.40 -31.27 -31.45
CA LYS A 71 -38.14 -31.06 -30.66
C LYS A 71 -36.90 -31.24 -31.58
N MET A 72 -35.68 -31.03 -31.03
CA MET A 72 -34.30 -31.26 -31.59
C MET A 72 -33.68 -30.05 -32.32
N VAL A 73 -32.35 -29.83 -32.33
CA VAL A 73 -31.18 -30.70 -32.00
C VAL A 73 -30.30 -30.05 -30.90
N GLU A 74 -29.34 -30.80 -30.33
CA GLU A 74 -28.40 -30.43 -29.25
C GLU A 74 -27.04 -29.92 -29.78
N SER A 75 -26.32 -29.14 -28.96
CA SER A 75 -24.84 -29.06 -28.91
C SER A 75 -24.41 -28.67 -27.50
N ASN A 76 -23.21 -29.07 -27.07
CA ASN A 76 -22.60 -28.73 -25.77
C ASN A 76 -22.21 -27.21 -25.75
N ASP A 77 -21.91 -26.56 -24.63
CA ASP A 77 -20.80 -26.82 -23.68
C ASP A 77 -20.97 -26.05 -22.34
N GLU A 78 -20.09 -26.38 -21.37
CA GLU A 78 -19.69 -25.66 -20.14
C GLU A 78 -20.76 -25.29 -19.07
N ASP A 79 -20.56 -25.78 -17.84
CA ASP A 79 -21.44 -25.56 -16.68
C ASP A 79 -21.41 -24.11 -16.17
N SER A 80 -22.59 -23.51 -15.98
CA SER A 80 -22.79 -22.26 -15.24
C SER A 80 -23.91 -22.37 -14.19
N ASP A 81 -23.88 -21.40 -13.29
CA ASP A 81 -25.00 -20.88 -12.49
C ASP A 81 -25.54 -21.63 -11.25
N ASP A 82 -26.15 -20.76 -10.42
CA ASP A 82 -26.91 -20.91 -9.19
C ASP A 82 -27.17 -22.28 -8.56
N MET A 83 -26.80 -22.35 -7.28
CA MET A 83 -27.61 -23.03 -6.26
C MET A 83 -28.17 -21.98 -5.30
N ASP A 84 -29.47 -21.73 -5.40
CA ASP A 84 -30.27 -21.02 -4.38
C ASP A 84 -30.13 -21.76 -3.03
N VAL A 85 -29.38 -21.18 -2.08
CA VAL A 85 -29.26 -21.71 -0.72
C VAL A 85 -30.12 -20.89 0.23
N ASP A 86 -31.36 -21.34 0.44
CA ASP A 86 -32.25 -20.88 1.52
C ASP A 86 -31.66 -21.24 2.89
N GLY A 87 -30.76 -20.39 3.38
CA GLY A 87 -30.04 -20.53 4.64
C GLY A 87 -30.89 -20.29 5.91
N GLY A 88 -32.15 -20.70 5.91
CA GLY A 88 -33.11 -20.50 7.00
C GLY A 88 -32.84 -21.32 8.27
N VAL A 89 -31.75 -21.03 9.00
CA VAL A 89 -31.38 -21.77 10.23
C VAL A 89 -32.41 -21.58 11.37
N PRO A 90 -33.08 -22.66 11.84
CA PRO A 90 -34.11 -22.55 12.88
C PRO A 90 -33.49 -22.51 14.28
N LEU A 91 -33.33 -21.31 14.86
CA LEU A 91 -32.77 -21.10 16.20
C LEU A 91 -33.73 -21.59 17.32
N ASN A 92 -33.68 -22.90 17.62
CA ASN A 92 -34.02 -23.50 18.92
C ASN A 92 -32.92 -24.50 19.35
N GLY A 93 -31.64 -24.12 19.19
CA GLY A 93 -30.55 -24.75 19.95
C GLY A 93 -30.66 -24.37 21.44
N ALA A 94 -30.29 -25.29 22.33
CA ALA A 94 -30.25 -24.99 23.77
C ALA A 94 -29.02 -24.12 24.11
N GLU A 95 -29.19 -23.24 25.09
CA GLU A 95 -28.13 -22.40 25.66
C GLU A 95 -27.30 -23.28 26.63
N GLU A 96 -26.10 -23.74 26.24
CA GLU A 96 -25.11 -24.32 27.18
C GLU A 96 -24.20 -23.20 27.70
N GLU A 97 -24.18 -22.98 29.03
CA GLU A 97 -23.35 -21.96 29.69
C GLU A 97 -21.95 -22.52 30.02
N ASP A 98 -20.98 -22.25 29.14
CA ASP A 98 -19.58 -22.62 29.37
C ASP A 98 -18.97 -21.75 30.49
N THR A 99 -18.81 -22.34 31.68
CA THR A 99 -18.23 -21.70 32.86
C THR A 99 -17.16 -22.63 33.47
N PRO A 100 -15.95 -22.12 33.80
CA PRO A 100 -14.89 -22.97 34.33
C PRO A 100 -15.25 -23.54 35.72
N MET A 101 -15.16 -24.86 35.87
CA MET A 101 -15.26 -25.49 37.19
C MET A 101 -13.93 -25.33 37.95
N GLU A 102 -14.00 -24.85 39.20
CA GLU A 102 -12.99 -25.19 40.20
C GLU A 102 -13.28 -26.59 40.75
N GLU A 103 -12.27 -27.44 40.85
CA GLU A 103 -12.40 -28.78 41.43
C GLU A 103 -12.56 -28.69 42.96
N THR A 104 -13.77 -28.92 43.45
CA THR A 104 -13.98 -29.36 44.84
C THR A 104 -14.69 -30.71 44.84
N ASN A 105 -13.99 -31.71 45.39
CA ASN A 105 -14.39 -33.11 45.37
C ASN A 105 -15.21 -33.45 46.62
N ASP A 106 -16.49 -33.79 46.47
CA ASP A 106 -17.28 -34.32 47.58
C ASP A 106 -18.48 -35.23 47.20
N GLY A 107 -18.76 -36.18 48.10
CA GLY A 107 -20.02 -36.93 48.30
C GLY A 107 -20.91 -37.37 47.12
N ILE A 108 -20.84 -38.66 46.71
CA ILE A 108 -21.92 -39.32 45.94
C ILE A 108 -23.13 -39.58 46.86
N HIS A 109 -24.22 -38.82 46.71
CA HIS A 109 -25.48 -39.06 47.45
C HIS A 109 -26.26 -40.28 46.89
N PRO A 110 -26.92 -41.13 47.72
CA PRO A 110 -27.40 -42.45 47.27
C PRO A 110 -28.56 -42.47 46.26
N GLU A 111 -29.33 -41.40 46.14
CA GLU A 111 -30.63 -41.38 45.44
C GLU A 111 -30.54 -41.57 43.92
N ARG A 112 -29.38 -41.27 43.30
CA ARG A 112 -29.21 -41.40 41.83
C ARG A 112 -29.36 -42.85 41.32
N ARG A 113 -29.39 -43.87 42.19
CA ARG A 113 -29.60 -45.28 41.79
C ARG A 113 -31.06 -45.67 41.48
N GLN A 114 -32.09 -44.89 41.85
CA GLN A 114 -33.48 -45.30 41.63
C GLN A 114 -34.09 -44.93 40.27
N PHE A 115 -33.47 -44.03 39.49
CA PHE A 115 -33.98 -43.62 38.18
C PHE A 115 -33.73 -44.63 37.03
N ALA A 116 -32.98 -45.70 37.25
CA ALA A 116 -32.71 -46.73 36.26
C ALA A 116 -33.85 -47.78 36.08
N ALA A 117 -34.91 -47.71 36.89
CA ALA A 117 -35.91 -48.78 37.05
C ALA A 117 -37.33 -48.44 36.55
N GLY A 118 -37.47 -47.54 35.57
CA GLY A 118 -38.61 -47.51 34.63
C GLY A 118 -40.03 -47.23 35.15
N GLN A 119 -40.24 -46.99 36.44
CA GLN A 119 -41.57 -46.72 37.03
C GLN A 119 -41.55 -45.47 37.92
N GLY A 120 -41.97 -44.33 37.37
CA GLY A 120 -42.33 -43.14 38.13
C GLY A 120 -43.86 -42.99 38.21
N PRO A 121 -44.43 -42.58 39.35
CA PRO A 121 -45.85 -42.22 39.42
C PRO A 121 -46.12 -40.96 38.58
N ASN A 122 -47.29 -40.91 37.92
CA ASN A 122 -47.68 -39.90 36.92
C ASN A 122 -46.77 -39.84 35.69
N GLY A 123 -47.04 -40.70 34.71
CA GLY A 123 -46.44 -40.61 33.38
C GLY A 123 -46.92 -39.38 32.61
N THR A 124 -46.23 -38.25 32.77
CA THR A 124 -46.33 -37.11 31.85
C THR A 124 -45.41 -37.32 30.64
N ASN A 125 -45.87 -36.95 29.46
CA ASN A 125 -45.13 -37.19 28.22
C ASN A 125 -43.84 -36.36 28.18
N SER A 126 -42.74 -36.85 27.58
CA SER A 126 -41.48 -36.09 27.50
C SER A 126 -41.67 -34.72 26.83
N ARG A 127 -42.52 -34.68 25.81
CA ARG A 127 -42.99 -33.48 25.10
C ARG A 127 -43.77 -32.50 26.00
N GLU A 128 -44.46 -33.00 27.01
CA GLU A 128 -45.22 -32.19 27.98
C GLU A 128 -44.29 -31.59 29.06
N ALA A 129 -43.32 -32.37 29.55
CA ALA A 129 -42.27 -31.85 30.41
C ALA A 129 -41.46 -30.75 29.71
N HIS A 130 -41.07 -30.98 28.45
CA HIS A 130 -40.36 -30.01 27.63
C HIS A 130 -41.21 -28.76 27.30
N ALA A 131 -42.55 -28.91 27.20
CA ALA A 131 -43.48 -27.80 27.05
C ALA A 131 -43.62 -26.98 28.36
N LYS A 132 -43.71 -27.63 29.53
CA LYS A 132 -43.74 -26.96 30.84
C LYS A 132 -42.41 -26.27 31.16
N GLN A 133 -41.29 -26.86 30.76
CA GLN A 133 -39.97 -26.21 30.84
C GLN A 133 -39.88 -25.01 29.88
N LYS A 134 -40.37 -25.12 28.64
CA LYS A 134 -40.43 -23.98 27.70
C LYS A 134 -41.37 -22.88 28.17
N ALA A 135 -42.51 -23.23 28.80
CA ALA A 135 -43.45 -22.28 29.38
C ALA A 135 -42.85 -21.54 30.58
N THR A 136 -42.26 -22.26 31.54
CA THR A 136 -41.60 -21.62 32.71
C THR A 136 -40.34 -20.84 32.32
N ILE A 137 -39.62 -21.21 31.25
CA ILE A 137 -38.55 -20.37 30.67
C ILE A 137 -39.14 -19.12 30.01
N ALA A 138 -40.27 -19.21 29.29
CA ALA A 138 -40.93 -18.05 28.70
C ALA A 138 -41.48 -17.09 29.76
N GLU A 139 -42.09 -17.62 30.82
CA GLU A 139 -42.59 -16.89 31.98
C GLU A 139 -41.43 -16.21 32.73
N ARG A 140 -40.31 -16.92 32.97
CA ARG A 140 -39.08 -16.32 33.52
C ARG A 140 -38.42 -15.30 32.59
N LYS A 141 -38.54 -15.43 31.25
CA LYS A 141 -38.05 -14.43 30.28
C LYS A 141 -38.99 -13.22 30.20
N ALA A 142 -40.30 -13.37 30.45
CA ALA A 142 -41.29 -12.29 30.55
C ALA A 142 -41.23 -11.52 31.88
N ALA A 143 -40.95 -12.21 32.98
CA ALA A 143 -40.79 -11.59 34.31
C ALA A 143 -39.48 -10.79 34.49
N LYS A 144 -38.59 -10.75 33.48
CA LYS A 144 -37.36 -9.95 33.53
C LYS A 144 -37.66 -8.47 33.26
N PRO A 145 -37.03 -7.53 33.99
CA PRO A 145 -37.13 -6.11 33.67
C PRO A 145 -36.66 -5.85 32.23
N LEU A 146 -37.42 -5.00 31.52
CA LEU A 146 -37.30 -4.67 30.09
C LEU A 146 -37.74 -5.76 29.10
N ALA A 147 -38.47 -6.82 29.50
CA ALA A 147 -38.96 -7.86 28.58
C ALA A 147 -39.75 -7.32 27.38
N ASP A 148 -40.79 -6.50 27.59
CA ASP A 148 -41.61 -5.96 26.50
C ASP A 148 -40.85 -4.97 25.60
N PRO A 149 -40.05 -4.02 26.14
CA PRO A 149 -39.10 -3.23 25.35
C PRO A 149 -38.20 -4.08 24.44
N LEU A 150 -37.59 -5.15 24.98
CA LEU A 150 -36.72 -6.06 24.21
C LEU A 150 -37.49 -6.80 23.11
N LEU A 151 -38.72 -7.25 23.39
CA LEU A 151 -39.57 -7.90 22.39
C LEU A 151 -40.02 -6.93 21.27
N ARG A 152 -40.32 -5.67 21.60
CA ARG A 152 -40.69 -4.67 20.58
C ARG A 152 -39.50 -4.24 19.76
N THR A 153 -38.36 -3.92 20.36
CA THR A 153 -37.17 -3.50 19.62
C THR A 153 -36.61 -4.60 18.72
N LYS A 154 -36.70 -5.88 19.11
CA LYS A 154 -36.33 -7.00 18.23
C LYS A 154 -37.21 -7.07 16.97
N LYS A 155 -38.53 -6.85 17.10
CA LYS A 155 -39.44 -6.78 15.94
C LYS A 155 -39.11 -5.60 15.03
N ILE A 156 -38.77 -4.44 15.61
CA ILE A 156 -38.32 -3.25 14.86
C ILE A 156 -37.00 -3.55 14.14
N TRP A 157 -36.03 -4.16 14.82
CA TRP A 157 -34.72 -4.55 14.27
C TRP A 157 -34.84 -5.53 13.09
N GLU A 158 -35.65 -6.60 13.23
CA GLU A 158 -35.92 -7.57 12.16
C GLU A 158 -36.53 -6.92 10.91
N ARG A 159 -37.36 -5.90 11.09
CA ARG A 159 -37.91 -5.11 9.98
C ARG A 159 -36.82 -4.22 9.36
N LEU A 160 -36.15 -3.40 10.17
CA LEU A 160 -35.11 -2.46 9.74
C LEU A 160 -33.90 -3.12 9.07
N ARG A 161 -33.53 -4.35 9.46
CA ARG A 161 -32.41 -5.11 8.85
C ARG A 161 -32.65 -5.42 7.36
N ARG A 162 -33.91 -5.56 6.94
CA ARG A 162 -34.31 -5.92 5.56
C ARG A 162 -34.30 -4.67 4.65
N LYS A 163 -33.09 -4.12 4.40
CA LYS A 163 -32.82 -2.82 3.75
C LYS A 163 -33.72 -2.50 2.53
N SER A 164 -34.04 -3.48 1.70
CA SER A 164 -34.83 -3.37 0.46
C SER A 164 -36.36 -3.43 0.65
N HIS A 165 -36.85 -3.91 1.79
CA HIS A 165 -38.26 -4.24 2.01
C HIS A 165 -39.01 -3.23 2.91
N VAL A 166 -38.36 -2.13 3.30
CA VAL A 166 -38.90 -1.08 4.20
C VAL A 166 -38.86 0.29 3.52
N PRO A 167 -40.01 0.87 3.14
CA PRO A 167 -40.12 2.23 2.60
C PRO A 167 -39.52 3.30 3.52
N LYS A 168 -39.15 4.45 2.95
CA LYS A 168 -38.46 5.54 3.66
C LYS A 168 -39.24 6.05 4.88
N GLU A 169 -40.55 6.24 4.76
CA GLU A 169 -41.38 6.76 5.85
C GLU A 169 -41.65 5.70 6.94
N GLU A 170 -41.88 4.44 6.57
CA GLU A 170 -41.96 3.34 7.56
C GLU A 170 -40.64 3.21 8.33
N ARG A 171 -39.50 3.30 7.64
CA ARG A 171 -38.17 3.29 8.25
C ARG A 171 -37.98 4.45 9.22
N LYS A 172 -38.43 5.66 8.87
CA LYS A 172 -38.37 6.83 9.74
C LYS A 172 -39.18 6.62 11.02
N GLN A 173 -40.42 6.16 10.90
CA GLN A 173 -41.31 5.85 12.04
C GLN A 173 -40.71 4.77 12.95
N LEU A 174 -40.20 3.68 12.36
CA LEU A 174 -39.54 2.58 13.09
C LEU A 174 -38.27 3.02 13.81
N VAL A 175 -37.48 3.91 13.23
CA VAL A 175 -36.27 4.48 13.87
C VAL A 175 -36.66 5.45 15.00
N GLU A 176 -37.68 6.28 14.80
CA GLU A 176 -38.19 7.20 15.83
C GLU A 176 -38.75 6.44 17.04
N GLU A 177 -39.57 5.41 16.83
CA GLU A 177 -40.05 4.51 17.88
C GLU A 177 -38.90 3.76 18.57
N LEU A 178 -37.90 3.29 17.80
CA LEU A 178 -36.71 2.65 18.36
C LEU A 178 -35.99 3.58 19.34
N PHE A 179 -35.78 4.84 18.96
CA PHE A 179 -35.16 5.85 19.82
C PHE A 179 -35.99 6.15 21.07
N GLN A 180 -37.32 6.23 20.96
CA GLN A 180 -38.21 6.40 22.12
C GLN A 180 -38.10 5.23 23.13
N ILE A 181 -37.83 4.01 22.67
CA ILE A 181 -37.71 2.83 23.56
C ILE A 181 -36.33 2.75 24.24
N ILE A 182 -35.23 3.00 23.50
CA ILE A 182 -33.85 2.76 23.98
C ILE A 182 -33.23 3.93 24.74
N THR A 183 -33.69 5.17 24.55
CA THR A 183 -33.11 6.36 25.20
C THR A 183 -33.29 6.29 26.72
N GLY A 184 -32.26 6.66 27.45
CA GLY A 184 -32.13 6.51 28.91
C GLY A 184 -31.84 5.07 29.38
N LYS A 185 -31.66 4.12 28.46
CA LYS A 185 -31.53 2.67 28.73
C LYS A 185 -30.46 2.01 27.87
N VAL A 186 -29.66 2.74 27.10
CA VAL A 186 -28.79 2.14 26.08
C VAL A 186 -27.79 1.15 26.69
N LYS A 187 -27.26 1.43 27.89
CA LYS A 187 -26.44 0.49 28.68
C LYS A 187 -27.11 -0.87 28.88
N ASP A 188 -28.38 -0.90 29.30
CA ASP A 188 -29.12 -2.14 29.60
C ASP A 188 -29.37 -3.02 28.37
N PHE A 189 -29.38 -2.41 27.18
CA PHE A 189 -29.54 -3.11 25.90
C PHE A 189 -28.20 -3.60 25.32
N VAL A 190 -27.10 -2.89 25.57
CA VAL A 190 -25.77 -3.25 25.06
C VAL A 190 -25.09 -4.32 25.93
N LEU A 191 -25.38 -4.38 27.23
CA LEU A 191 -24.86 -5.43 28.11
C LEU A 191 -25.60 -6.79 27.97
N LYS A 192 -26.66 -6.85 27.15
CA LYS A 192 -27.43 -8.08 26.86
C LYS A 192 -27.11 -8.56 25.44
N HIS A 193 -26.53 -9.76 25.34
CA HIS A 193 -26.11 -10.39 24.08
C HIS A 193 -27.17 -10.36 22.97
N ASP A 194 -28.43 -10.56 23.33
CA ASP A 194 -29.56 -10.67 22.42
C ASP A 194 -30.16 -9.32 21.99
N SER A 195 -29.65 -8.19 22.49
CA SER A 195 -30.07 -6.84 22.07
C SER A 195 -28.95 -5.91 21.60
N VAL A 196 -27.67 -6.30 21.66
CA VAL A 196 -26.56 -5.49 21.10
C VAL A 196 -26.83 -5.07 19.65
N ARG A 197 -27.31 -6.01 18.83
CA ARG A 197 -27.62 -5.79 17.40
C ARG A 197 -28.69 -4.71 17.17
N VAL A 198 -29.61 -4.52 18.12
CA VAL A 198 -30.62 -3.44 18.08
C VAL A 198 -29.93 -2.07 18.12
N ILE A 199 -29.00 -1.88 19.07
CA ILE A 199 -28.30 -0.59 19.25
C ILE A 199 -27.32 -0.34 18.10
N GLN A 200 -26.67 -1.37 17.57
CA GLN A 200 -25.90 -1.25 16.32
C GLN A 200 -26.74 -0.71 15.15
N THR A 201 -27.99 -1.20 15.00
CA THR A 201 -28.91 -0.71 13.97
C THR A 201 -29.42 0.70 14.26
N ALA A 202 -29.61 1.08 15.54
CA ALA A 202 -29.91 2.47 15.90
C ALA A 202 -28.78 3.42 15.45
N ILE A 203 -27.52 3.06 15.69
CA ILE A 203 -26.33 3.83 15.26
C ILE A 203 -26.18 3.88 13.72
N LYS A 204 -26.73 2.90 12.99
CA LYS A 204 -26.72 2.93 11.51
C LYS A 204 -27.76 3.87 10.90
N TYR A 205 -28.76 4.31 11.68
CA TYR A 205 -29.81 5.25 11.25
C TYR A 205 -29.90 6.55 12.08
N SER A 206 -28.98 6.74 13.02
CA SER A 206 -28.93 7.89 13.93
C SER A 206 -28.37 9.16 13.29
N THR A 207 -28.88 10.34 13.70
CA THR A 207 -28.19 11.62 13.47
C THR A 207 -26.91 11.74 14.32
N PRO A 208 -25.98 12.68 14.03
CA PRO A 208 -24.79 12.91 14.86
C PRO A 208 -25.11 13.20 16.33
N GLU A 209 -26.19 13.95 16.59
CA GLU A 209 -26.66 14.28 17.94
C GLU A 209 -27.13 13.01 18.68
N GLN A 210 -27.85 12.13 17.97
CA GLN A 210 -28.25 10.82 18.50
C GLN A 210 -27.05 9.90 18.75
N LYS A 211 -25.99 9.97 17.93
CA LYS A 211 -24.72 9.28 18.23
C LYS A 211 -24.03 9.83 19.47
N ARG A 212 -23.94 11.15 19.63
CA ARG A 212 -23.40 11.78 20.84
C ARG A 212 -24.24 11.45 22.08
N MET A 213 -25.56 11.34 21.96
CA MET A 213 -26.45 10.88 23.04
C MET A 213 -26.12 9.43 23.44
N ILE A 214 -26.10 8.50 22.47
CA ILE A 214 -25.71 7.09 22.70
C ILE A 214 -24.31 7.02 23.33
N ALA A 215 -23.38 7.83 22.85
CA ALA A 215 -22.00 7.84 23.33
C ALA A 215 -21.87 8.37 24.77
N LYS A 216 -22.70 9.35 25.15
CA LYS A 216 -22.76 9.91 26.51
C LYS A 216 -23.50 8.97 27.47
N GLU A 217 -24.53 8.24 27.01
CA GLU A 217 -25.17 7.18 27.79
C GLU A 217 -24.24 6.01 28.08
N LEU A 218 -23.40 5.60 27.13
CA LEU A 218 -22.48 4.47 27.28
C LEU A 218 -21.21 4.79 28.10
N LYS A 219 -20.95 6.05 28.43
CA LYS A 219 -19.77 6.45 29.23
C LYS A 219 -19.68 5.65 30.54
N GLY A 220 -18.50 5.09 30.82
CA GLY A 220 -18.19 4.22 31.95
C GLY A 220 -18.30 2.73 31.65
N THR A 221 -18.61 2.31 30.42
CA THR A 221 -18.64 0.89 30.02
C THR A 221 -17.76 0.53 28.83
N TYR A 222 -17.06 1.48 28.18
CA TYR A 222 -16.41 1.20 26.89
C TYR A 222 -15.36 0.10 26.95
N ARG A 223 -14.59 0.00 28.05
CA ARG A 223 -13.69 -1.13 28.27
C ARG A 223 -14.43 -2.48 28.31
N GLN A 224 -15.56 -2.57 28.99
CA GLN A 224 -16.39 -3.79 29.03
C GLN A 224 -16.97 -4.11 27.65
N LEU A 225 -17.31 -3.08 26.85
CA LEU A 225 -17.77 -3.28 25.48
C LEU A 225 -16.65 -3.83 24.59
N ALA A 226 -15.42 -3.32 24.72
CA ALA A 226 -14.25 -3.81 23.99
C ALA A 226 -13.86 -5.25 24.37
N GLU A 227 -14.01 -5.61 25.65
CA GLU A 227 -13.80 -6.98 26.14
C GLU A 227 -14.91 -7.97 25.65
N SER A 228 -16.03 -7.49 25.07
CA SER A 228 -17.17 -8.32 24.64
C SER A 228 -17.17 -8.67 23.13
N LYS A 229 -17.22 -9.98 22.83
CA LYS A 229 -17.32 -10.57 21.47
C LYS A 229 -18.34 -9.89 20.55
N TYR A 230 -19.47 -9.42 21.10
CA TYR A 230 -20.56 -8.81 20.32
C TYR A 230 -20.65 -7.29 20.48
N ALA A 231 -20.35 -6.74 21.66
CA ALA A 231 -20.49 -5.30 21.91
C ALA A 231 -19.31 -4.47 21.39
N LYS A 232 -18.14 -5.08 21.15
CA LYS A 232 -16.95 -4.42 20.59
C LYS A 232 -17.24 -3.66 19.29
N PHE A 233 -18.07 -4.22 18.42
CA PHE A 233 -18.46 -3.63 17.13
C PHE A 233 -19.25 -2.31 17.27
N LEU A 234 -19.84 -2.06 18.44
CA LEU A 234 -20.52 -0.80 18.74
C LEU A 234 -19.54 0.36 18.84
N ILE A 235 -18.33 0.12 19.35
CA ILE A 235 -17.24 1.11 19.46
C ILE A 235 -16.82 1.55 18.05
N GLY A 236 -16.54 0.59 17.15
CA GLY A 236 -16.26 0.89 15.75
C GLY A 236 -17.35 1.73 15.09
N LYS A 237 -18.62 1.33 15.22
CA LYS A 237 -19.77 2.06 14.63
C LYS A 237 -20.02 3.46 15.21
N LEU A 238 -19.49 3.77 16.40
CA LEU A 238 -19.43 5.13 16.96
C LEU A 238 -18.26 5.95 16.41
N LEU A 239 -17.08 5.33 16.23
CA LEU A 239 -15.85 6.02 15.82
C LEU A 239 -15.70 6.19 14.30
N ILE A 240 -16.37 5.36 13.47
CA ILE A 240 -16.33 5.37 11.99
C ILE A 240 -16.70 6.73 11.35
N GLN A 241 -17.34 7.64 12.07
CA GLN A 241 -17.70 8.98 11.57
C GLN A 241 -16.81 10.13 12.08
N GLY A 242 -15.69 9.83 12.75
CA GLY A 242 -14.65 10.83 13.06
C GLY A 242 -15.08 11.94 14.02
N ASP A 243 -16.10 11.72 14.86
CA ASP A 243 -16.60 12.73 15.79
C ASP A 243 -15.66 12.87 17.00
N ASP A 244 -15.03 14.05 17.12
CA ASP A 244 -14.08 14.40 18.18
C ASP A 244 -14.66 14.23 19.59
N GLU A 245 -15.93 14.62 19.84
CA GLU A 245 -16.56 14.46 21.15
C GLU A 245 -16.70 12.97 21.50
N ILE A 246 -17.06 12.14 20.52
CA ILE A 246 -17.24 10.69 20.71
C ILE A 246 -15.88 10.01 20.94
N ARG A 247 -14.83 10.38 20.21
CA ARG A 247 -13.45 9.92 20.48
C ARG A 247 -13.03 10.28 21.90
N ASP A 248 -13.20 11.54 22.30
CA ASP A 248 -12.68 12.06 23.56
C ASP A 248 -13.55 11.65 24.77
N LEU A 249 -14.70 11.02 24.54
CA LEU A 249 -15.44 10.21 25.52
C LEU A 249 -14.94 8.76 25.61
N ILE A 250 -14.61 8.13 24.48
CA ILE A 250 -14.27 6.69 24.41
C ILE A 250 -12.82 6.41 24.78
N VAL A 251 -11.87 7.06 24.12
CA VAL A 251 -10.44 6.70 24.19
C VAL A 251 -9.86 6.80 25.61
N PRO A 252 -10.23 7.81 26.45
CA PRO A 252 -9.75 7.88 27.82
C PRO A 252 -10.21 6.73 28.74
N GLU A 253 -11.29 6.00 28.42
CA GLU A 253 -11.71 4.83 29.22
C GLU A 253 -10.83 3.60 29.01
N PHE A 254 -9.94 3.62 28.01
CA PHE A 254 -8.92 2.58 27.81
C PHE A 254 -7.62 2.88 28.54
N PHE A 255 -7.42 4.12 29.02
CA PHE A 255 -6.25 4.48 29.81
C PHE A 255 -6.26 3.75 31.16
N GLY A 256 -5.08 3.45 31.67
CA GLY A 256 -4.86 2.60 32.83
C GLY A 256 -5.10 1.10 32.58
N HIS A 257 -5.54 0.74 31.37
CA HIS A 257 -5.96 -0.62 31.02
C HIS A 257 -5.31 -1.18 29.74
N VAL A 258 -4.53 -0.37 29.03
CA VAL A 258 -3.92 -0.70 27.72
C VAL A 258 -3.18 -2.04 27.76
N ARG A 259 -2.32 -2.25 28.78
CA ARG A 259 -1.53 -3.49 28.97
C ARG A 259 -2.39 -4.75 29.18
N LYS A 260 -3.62 -4.60 29.67
CA LYS A 260 -4.59 -5.70 29.82
C LYS A 260 -5.38 -5.91 28.53
N MET A 261 -5.89 -4.82 27.93
CA MET A 261 -6.68 -4.88 26.70
C MET A 261 -5.91 -5.49 25.53
N ILE A 262 -4.62 -5.14 25.34
CA ILE A 262 -3.81 -5.72 24.25
C ILE A 262 -3.58 -7.23 24.38
N LYS A 263 -3.66 -7.79 25.60
CA LYS A 263 -3.53 -9.24 25.83
C LYS A 263 -4.85 -9.99 25.62
N HIS A 264 -5.98 -9.29 25.59
CA HIS A 264 -7.32 -9.86 25.46
C HIS A 264 -7.65 -10.20 24.01
N ALA A 265 -8.35 -11.32 23.76
CA ALA A 265 -8.67 -11.78 22.40
C ALA A 265 -9.49 -10.73 21.60
N GLU A 266 -10.52 -10.14 22.22
CA GLU A 266 -11.40 -9.16 21.57
C GLU A 266 -10.91 -7.71 21.66
N ALA A 267 -10.64 -7.20 22.87
CA ALA A 267 -10.30 -5.79 23.09
C ALA A 267 -8.98 -5.33 22.45
N SER A 268 -8.08 -6.26 22.11
CA SER A 268 -6.80 -5.93 21.47
C SER A 268 -6.97 -5.37 20.05
N TRP A 269 -7.91 -5.92 19.27
CA TRP A 269 -8.28 -5.40 17.95
C TRP A 269 -8.87 -4.00 18.04
N ILE A 270 -9.76 -3.76 19.01
CA ILE A 270 -10.36 -2.44 19.24
C ILE A 270 -9.29 -1.42 19.64
N LEU A 271 -8.34 -1.82 20.48
CA LEU A 271 -7.23 -0.97 20.91
C LEU A 271 -6.30 -0.61 19.75
N ASP A 272 -5.96 -1.55 18.87
CA ASP A 272 -5.14 -1.26 17.68
C ASP A 272 -5.91 -0.47 16.61
N ASP A 273 -7.21 -0.73 16.39
CA ASP A 273 -8.05 0.09 15.50
C ASP A 273 -8.11 1.56 15.97
N VAL A 274 -8.32 1.75 17.28
CA VAL A 274 -8.31 3.06 17.93
C VAL A 274 -6.94 3.71 17.81
N TYR A 275 -5.86 2.98 18.09
CA TYR A 275 -4.50 3.48 17.99
C TYR A 275 -4.11 3.83 16.55
N ARG A 276 -4.56 3.06 15.56
CA ARG A 276 -4.30 3.26 14.12
C ARG A 276 -4.98 4.53 13.61
N GLY A 277 -6.31 4.55 13.60
CA GLY A 277 -7.07 5.54 12.81
C GLY A 277 -7.99 6.48 13.59
N VAL A 278 -7.99 6.45 14.93
CA VAL A 278 -8.92 7.28 15.73
C VAL A 278 -8.19 8.18 16.72
N ALA A 279 -7.24 7.64 17.49
CA ALA A 279 -6.56 8.34 18.57
C ALA A 279 -5.72 9.52 18.03
N ASN A 280 -5.90 10.70 18.63
CA ASN A 280 -5.07 11.86 18.31
C ASN A 280 -3.62 11.68 18.80
N ARG A 281 -2.68 12.53 18.36
CA ARG A 281 -1.24 12.39 18.68
C ARG A 281 -0.93 12.29 20.18
N GLN A 282 -1.68 12.95 21.05
CA GLN A 282 -1.48 12.86 22.50
C GLN A 282 -2.10 11.59 23.08
N GLN A 283 -3.25 11.15 22.58
CA GLN A 283 -3.85 9.87 22.97
C GLN A 283 -2.97 8.68 22.56
N LYS A 284 -2.39 8.70 21.34
CA LYS A 284 -1.38 7.71 20.92
C LYS A 284 -0.17 7.70 21.87
N ALA A 285 0.35 8.88 22.22
CA ALA A 285 1.44 9.02 23.18
C ALA A 285 1.12 8.41 24.56
N THR A 286 -0.09 8.61 25.10
CA THR A 286 -0.53 7.96 26.34
C THR A 286 -0.60 6.44 26.19
N ILE A 287 -1.23 5.94 25.10
CA ILE A 287 -1.42 4.50 24.86
C ILE A 287 -0.09 3.77 24.77
N ILE A 288 0.87 4.28 24.00
CA ILE A 288 2.18 3.61 23.86
C ILE A 288 3.01 3.73 25.14
N ARG A 289 2.92 4.85 25.88
CA ARG A 289 3.65 5.04 27.14
C ARG A 289 3.24 4.03 28.22
N GLU A 290 1.98 3.57 28.22
CA GLU A 290 1.54 2.48 29.10
C GLU A 290 2.19 1.11 28.80
N TRP A 291 2.78 0.89 27.61
CA TRP A 291 3.53 -0.35 27.36
C TRP A 291 4.87 -0.38 28.09
N TYR A 292 5.46 0.79 28.38
CA TYR A 292 6.79 0.92 28.96
C TYR A 292 6.84 0.49 30.44
N GLY A 293 5.70 0.42 31.13
CA GLY A 293 5.65 0.07 32.55
C GLY A 293 4.28 0.32 33.17
N ALA A 294 3.96 -0.38 34.27
CA ALA A 294 2.68 -0.25 34.96
C ALA A 294 2.52 1.08 35.72
N GLU A 295 3.60 1.80 36.01
CA GLU A 295 3.55 3.14 36.59
C GLU A 295 2.96 4.18 35.63
N PHE A 296 3.05 3.96 34.32
CA PHE A 296 2.56 4.93 33.33
C PHE A 296 1.03 4.93 33.22
N SER A 297 0.37 3.89 33.74
CA SER A 297 -1.08 3.79 33.95
C SER A 297 -1.63 4.72 35.05
N LEU A 298 -0.78 5.49 35.77
CA LEU A 298 -1.16 6.34 36.90
C LEU A 298 -1.02 7.85 36.66
N PHE A 299 -0.66 8.30 35.45
CA PHE A 299 -0.47 9.72 35.16
C PHE A 299 -1.80 10.48 35.08
N ARG A 300 -1.79 11.74 35.53
CA ARG A 300 -2.98 12.60 35.68
C ARG A 300 -3.33 13.34 34.39
N ASP A 301 -4.61 13.68 34.25
CA ASP A 301 -5.10 14.54 33.18
C ASP A 301 -4.35 15.88 33.11
N GLY A 302 -4.04 16.31 31.88
CA GLY A 302 -3.57 17.66 31.56
C GLY A 302 -2.07 17.83 31.28
N GLU A 303 -1.21 16.87 31.64
CA GLU A 303 0.21 16.93 31.25
C GLU A 303 0.42 16.43 29.81
N LYS A 304 1.16 17.19 28.99
CA LYS A 304 1.53 16.76 27.64
C LYS A 304 2.63 15.70 27.70
N VAL A 305 2.23 14.44 27.58
CA VAL A 305 3.15 13.30 27.59
C VAL A 305 3.88 13.17 26.25
N SER A 306 5.13 12.70 26.30
CA SER A 306 5.79 12.14 25.13
C SER A 306 5.48 10.65 25.04
N GLY A 307 5.32 10.17 23.81
CA GLY A 307 5.26 8.74 23.50
C GLY A 307 6.65 8.16 23.17
N ASP A 308 7.67 9.00 23.03
CA ASP A 308 9.03 8.52 22.73
C ASP A 308 9.66 7.91 23.99
N LEU A 309 10.22 6.72 23.85
CA LEU A 309 10.88 5.99 24.92
C LEU A 309 12.21 6.67 25.30
N ALA A 310 12.90 7.34 24.37
CA ALA A 310 14.13 8.06 24.68
C ALA A 310 13.88 9.19 25.70
N ASP A 311 12.81 9.99 25.51
CA ASP A 311 12.37 11.05 26.44
C ASP A 311 12.03 10.52 27.84
N VAL A 312 11.54 9.27 27.92
CA VAL A 312 11.20 8.60 29.19
C VAL A 312 12.47 8.07 29.86
N LEU A 313 13.39 7.48 29.10
CA LEU A 313 14.66 6.96 29.61
C LEU A 313 15.67 8.04 29.99
N GLU A 314 15.64 9.23 29.37
CA GLU A 314 16.44 10.38 29.81
C GLU A 314 15.99 10.89 31.20
N LYS A 315 14.68 10.88 31.45
CA LYS A 315 14.09 11.33 32.74
C LYS A 315 14.31 10.31 33.86
N GLU A 316 14.22 9.01 33.57
CA GLU A 316 14.33 7.94 34.56
C GLU A 316 15.37 6.86 34.15
N PRO A 317 16.65 7.19 33.96
CA PRO A 317 17.65 6.28 33.39
C PRO A 317 17.88 5.01 34.23
N GLY A 318 17.66 5.09 35.55
CA GLY A 318 17.71 3.93 36.45
C GLY A 318 16.62 2.87 36.17
N LYS A 319 15.53 3.22 35.48
CA LYS A 319 14.47 2.29 35.10
C LYS A 319 14.64 1.68 33.71
N ARG A 320 15.70 1.99 32.95
CA ARG A 320 15.90 1.43 31.61
C ARG A 320 15.73 -0.10 31.56
N ALA A 321 16.42 -0.82 32.45
CA ALA A 321 16.43 -2.28 32.41
C ALA A 321 15.04 -2.92 32.58
N PRO A 322 14.23 -2.58 33.61
CA PRO A 322 12.87 -3.11 33.70
C PRO A 322 11.96 -2.64 32.55
N ILE A 323 12.05 -1.38 32.11
CA ILE A 323 11.24 -0.85 31.00
C ILE A 323 11.50 -1.60 29.69
N MET A 324 12.78 -1.73 29.29
CA MET A 324 13.17 -2.46 28.07
C MET A 324 12.74 -3.93 28.13
N ARG A 325 12.91 -4.59 29.29
CA ARG A 325 12.47 -5.97 29.49
C ARG A 325 10.95 -6.13 29.35
N GLU A 326 10.16 -5.30 30.02
CA GLU A 326 8.70 -5.39 29.97
C GLU A 326 8.13 -5.05 28.58
N LEU A 327 8.77 -4.11 27.85
CA LEU A 327 8.43 -3.81 26.47
C LEU A 327 8.71 -5.01 25.55
N LYS A 328 9.88 -5.65 25.68
CA LYS A 328 10.25 -6.87 24.95
C LYS A 328 9.29 -8.04 25.26
N GLU A 329 8.90 -8.22 26.53
CA GLU A 329 7.93 -9.25 26.93
C GLU A 329 6.55 -9.03 26.28
N LEU A 330 6.09 -7.77 26.16
CA LEU A 330 4.85 -7.44 25.45
C LEU A 330 4.96 -7.69 23.95
N ILE A 331 6.05 -7.24 23.31
CA ILE A 331 6.32 -7.47 21.88
C ILE A 331 6.32 -8.99 21.58
N ASN A 332 7.09 -9.77 22.34
CA ASN A 332 7.14 -11.23 22.21
C ASN A 332 5.75 -11.88 22.33
N HIS A 333 4.93 -11.42 23.29
CA HIS A 333 3.59 -11.95 23.52
C HIS A 333 2.63 -11.74 22.33
N LEU A 334 2.73 -10.61 21.63
CA LEU A 334 1.91 -10.34 20.45
C LEU A 334 2.40 -11.11 19.22
N VAL A 335 3.72 -11.20 19.01
CA VAL A 335 4.32 -11.99 17.92
C VAL A 335 3.95 -13.47 18.08
N GLN A 336 4.08 -14.03 19.28
CA GLN A 336 3.66 -15.41 19.58
C GLN A 336 2.16 -15.65 19.39
N LYS A 337 1.32 -14.61 19.54
CA LYS A 337 -0.13 -14.67 19.27
C LYS A 337 -0.49 -14.42 17.79
N LYS A 338 0.51 -14.30 16.88
CA LYS A 338 0.32 -13.91 15.47
C LYS A 338 -0.45 -12.59 15.30
N MET A 339 -0.39 -11.68 16.29
CA MET A 339 -0.93 -10.31 16.22
C MET A 339 0.06 -9.37 15.50
N THR A 340 0.69 -9.89 14.45
CA THR A 340 1.85 -9.28 13.77
C THR A 340 1.48 -8.17 12.81
N GLY A 341 0.19 -7.85 12.63
CA GLY A 341 -0.31 -6.73 11.84
C GLY A 341 -0.70 -5.49 12.64
N PHE A 342 -0.52 -5.49 13.97
CA PHE A 342 -0.92 -4.37 14.82
C PHE A 342 0.05 -3.19 14.69
N THR A 343 -0.47 -2.02 14.32
CA THR A 343 0.32 -0.78 14.26
C THR A 343 0.92 -0.39 15.60
N LEU A 344 0.20 -0.63 16.71
CA LEU A 344 0.73 -0.39 18.05
C LEU A 344 1.90 -1.32 18.40
N LEU A 345 1.93 -2.54 17.85
CA LEU A 345 3.11 -3.42 17.95
C LEU A 345 4.29 -2.85 17.16
N HIS A 346 4.06 -2.33 15.95
CA HIS A 346 5.13 -1.82 15.10
C HIS A 346 5.77 -0.55 15.68
N ASP A 347 4.97 0.35 16.26
CA ASP A 347 5.47 1.52 16.99
C ASP A 347 6.24 1.10 18.25
N ALA A 348 5.71 0.15 19.04
CA ALA A 348 6.41 -0.39 20.21
C ALA A 348 7.74 -1.06 19.85
N MET A 349 7.79 -1.77 18.71
CA MET A 349 9.01 -2.37 18.16
C MET A 349 10.03 -1.33 17.70
N LEU A 350 9.60 -0.22 17.08
CA LEU A 350 10.49 0.90 16.75
C LEU A 350 11.04 1.57 18.01
N GLN A 351 10.17 1.83 18.98
CA GLN A 351 10.55 2.48 20.24
C GLN A 351 11.53 1.64 21.05
N TYR A 352 11.33 0.31 21.09
CA TYR A 352 12.33 -0.63 21.60
C TYR A 352 13.65 -0.53 20.81
N TYR A 353 13.60 -0.70 19.49
CA TYR A 353 14.79 -0.80 18.65
C TYR A 353 15.68 0.46 18.67
N LEU A 354 15.08 1.66 18.57
CA LEU A 354 15.81 2.94 18.66
C LEU A 354 16.51 3.12 20.01
N ASN A 355 16.05 2.41 21.04
CA ASN A 355 16.63 2.41 22.38
C ASN A 355 17.53 1.19 22.64
N VAL A 356 17.72 0.25 21.72
CA VAL A 356 18.70 -0.83 21.85
C VAL A 356 20.13 -0.29 21.71
N LYS A 357 21.08 -0.87 22.47
CA LYS A 357 22.50 -0.53 22.34
C LYS A 357 23.19 -1.47 21.35
N THR A 358 23.90 -0.92 20.38
CA THR A 358 24.65 -1.68 19.37
C THR A 358 25.71 -2.59 20.01
N GLY A 359 25.84 -3.81 19.50
CA GLY A 359 26.77 -4.83 19.99
C GLY A 359 26.34 -5.53 21.27
N THR A 360 25.04 -5.46 21.65
CA THR A 360 24.53 -6.09 22.87
C THR A 360 23.64 -7.32 22.60
N GLU A 361 23.35 -8.06 23.67
CA GLU A 361 22.38 -9.15 23.65
C GLU A 361 20.97 -8.65 23.29
N GLU A 362 20.57 -7.45 23.76
CA GLU A 362 19.29 -6.80 23.39
C GLU A 362 19.10 -6.70 21.85
N GLU A 363 20.18 -6.34 21.13
CA GLU A 363 20.18 -6.25 19.66
C GLU A 363 20.13 -7.63 19.00
N THR A 364 20.89 -8.58 19.53
CA THR A 364 20.99 -9.95 19.00
C THR A 364 19.66 -10.70 19.15
N GLU A 365 19.03 -10.60 20.31
CA GLU A 365 17.74 -11.23 20.62
C GLU A 365 16.60 -10.63 19.80
N PHE A 366 16.57 -9.30 19.60
CA PHE A 366 15.56 -8.67 18.76
C PHE A 366 15.76 -8.99 17.28
N MET A 367 17.02 -9.09 16.83
CA MET A 367 17.34 -9.57 15.48
C MET A 367 16.83 -11.01 15.27
N GLU A 368 17.04 -11.92 16.22
CA GLU A 368 16.45 -13.27 16.14
C GLU A 368 14.92 -13.28 16.28
N LEU A 369 14.30 -12.39 17.07
CA LEU A 369 12.84 -12.21 17.10
C LEU A 369 12.29 -11.87 15.70
N LEU A 370 12.89 -10.91 14.98
CA LEU A 370 12.47 -10.55 13.62
C LEU A 370 12.54 -11.72 12.63
N LYS A 371 13.40 -12.71 12.90
CA LYS A 371 13.62 -13.92 12.09
C LYS A 371 12.94 -15.18 12.65
N SER A 372 12.16 -15.06 13.73
CA SER A 372 11.61 -16.21 14.47
C SER A 372 10.31 -16.78 13.88
N ASP A 373 9.69 -16.06 12.95
CA ASP A 373 8.41 -16.39 12.33
C ASP A 373 8.62 -17.16 11.02
N GLU A 374 8.31 -18.47 11.00
CA GLU A 374 8.54 -19.36 9.85
C GLU A 374 7.79 -18.91 8.58
N GLU A 375 6.62 -18.31 8.73
CA GLU A 375 5.79 -17.79 7.63
C GLU A 375 6.20 -16.37 7.21
N SER A 376 7.08 -15.72 8.00
CA SER A 376 7.57 -14.35 7.81
C SER A 376 6.48 -13.25 7.82
N ASP A 377 5.32 -13.51 8.43
CA ASP A 377 4.21 -12.57 8.53
C ASP A 377 4.62 -11.29 9.26
N LEU A 378 5.44 -11.41 10.32
CA LEU A 378 5.99 -10.26 11.03
C LEU A 378 6.75 -9.30 10.11
N LEU A 379 7.69 -9.81 9.31
CA LEU A 379 8.45 -8.97 8.39
C LEU A 379 7.55 -8.39 7.29
N LYS A 380 6.65 -9.20 6.71
CA LYS A 380 5.68 -8.75 5.70
C LYS A 380 4.80 -7.62 6.21
N ASN A 381 4.21 -7.77 7.40
CA ASN A 381 3.32 -6.76 7.99
C ASN A 381 4.05 -5.48 8.40
N LEU A 382 5.28 -5.59 8.93
CA LEU A 382 6.10 -4.42 9.28
C LEU A 382 6.31 -3.50 8.06
N ALA A 383 6.49 -4.06 6.86
CA ALA A 383 6.82 -3.32 5.64
C ALA A 383 5.77 -2.27 5.23
N PHE A 384 4.48 -2.51 5.51
CA PHE A 384 3.37 -1.64 5.10
C PHE A 384 3.00 -0.58 6.15
N THR A 385 3.93 -0.24 7.04
CA THR A 385 3.75 0.77 8.09
C THR A 385 5.01 1.60 8.29
N THR A 386 4.87 2.88 8.63
CA THR A 386 6.02 3.80 8.73
C THR A 386 7.03 3.37 9.78
N SER A 387 6.56 2.98 10.97
CA SER A 387 7.44 2.50 12.05
C SER A 387 8.04 1.13 11.74
N GLY A 388 7.24 0.20 11.21
CA GLY A 388 7.72 -1.14 10.88
C GLY A 388 8.73 -1.16 9.74
N ALA A 389 8.52 -0.35 8.70
CA ALA A 389 9.47 -0.22 7.60
C ALA A 389 10.79 0.39 8.09
N ARG A 390 10.75 1.37 9.00
CA ARG A 390 11.96 1.93 9.63
C ARG A 390 12.70 0.88 10.48
N VAL A 391 12.00 0.07 11.28
CA VAL A 391 12.59 -1.08 12.00
C VAL A 391 13.30 -2.02 11.03
N VAL A 392 12.68 -2.37 9.90
CA VAL A 392 13.27 -3.29 8.92
C VAL A 392 14.47 -2.66 8.18
N CYS A 393 14.41 -1.36 7.84
CA CYS A 393 15.55 -0.64 7.25
C CYS A 393 16.76 -0.61 8.19
N LEU A 394 16.53 -0.35 9.48
CA LEU A 394 17.56 -0.41 10.51
C LEU A 394 18.06 -1.84 10.74
N ALA A 395 17.18 -2.85 10.72
CA ALA A 395 17.57 -4.25 10.82
C ALA A 395 18.44 -4.70 9.63
N PHE A 396 18.18 -4.19 8.42
CA PHE A 396 19.11 -4.34 7.28
C PHE A 396 20.46 -3.67 7.56
N ALA A 397 20.48 -2.46 8.10
CA ALA A 397 21.72 -1.71 8.33
C ALA A 397 22.60 -2.30 9.45
N HIS A 398 21.99 -2.82 10.53
CA HIS A 398 22.70 -3.42 11.67
C HIS A 398 23.01 -4.91 11.46
N GLY A 399 22.08 -5.68 10.87
CA GLY A 399 22.20 -7.13 10.72
C GLY A 399 23.39 -7.56 9.86
N VAL A 400 23.96 -8.73 10.15
CA VAL A 400 25.10 -9.26 9.37
C VAL A 400 24.61 -9.88 8.05
N ALA A 401 25.53 -10.28 7.17
CA ALA A 401 25.21 -10.87 5.87
C ALA A 401 24.28 -12.11 5.93
N LYS A 402 24.23 -12.84 7.06
CA LYS A 402 23.25 -13.91 7.31
C LYS A 402 21.84 -13.36 7.49
N ASP A 403 21.70 -12.28 8.26
CA ASP A 403 20.41 -11.69 8.63
C ASP A 403 19.81 -10.93 7.45
N ARG A 404 20.62 -10.09 6.78
CA ARG A 404 20.26 -9.44 5.51
C ARG A 404 19.72 -10.44 4.48
N LYS A 405 20.34 -11.62 4.39
CA LYS A 405 19.93 -12.72 3.50
C LYS A 405 18.67 -13.47 3.97
N HIS A 406 18.35 -13.44 5.26
CA HIS A 406 17.08 -13.93 5.78
C HIS A 406 15.96 -12.92 5.50
N ILE A 407 16.15 -11.65 5.89
CA ILE A 407 15.16 -10.57 5.72
C ILE A 407 14.83 -10.39 4.22
N LEU A 408 15.83 -10.38 3.33
CA LEU A 408 15.60 -10.31 1.89
C LEU A 408 14.84 -11.52 1.30
N LYS A 409 14.85 -12.68 1.99
CA LYS A 409 14.05 -13.85 1.61
C LYS A 409 12.63 -13.83 2.16
N ALA A 410 12.42 -13.21 3.32
CA ALA A 410 11.10 -13.07 3.93
C ALA A 410 10.11 -12.30 3.04
N TYR A 411 10.65 -11.36 2.23
CA TYR A 411 9.89 -10.56 1.26
C TYR A 411 9.69 -11.20 -0.11
N LYS A 412 10.14 -12.45 -0.33
CA LYS A 412 9.89 -13.15 -1.61
C LYS A 412 8.38 -13.15 -1.91
N ASP A 413 8.04 -12.96 -3.18
CA ASP A 413 6.67 -12.81 -3.71
C ASP A 413 5.93 -11.57 -3.17
N THR A 414 6.63 -10.65 -2.50
CA THR A 414 6.08 -9.43 -1.87
C THR A 414 6.73 -8.15 -2.42
N ILE A 415 7.90 -8.25 -3.08
CA ILE A 415 8.73 -7.09 -3.46
C ILE A 415 8.00 -6.17 -4.46
N HIS A 416 7.21 -6.74 -5.38
CA HIS A 416 6.40 -5.95 -6.32
C HIS A 416 5.41 -5.03 -5.61
N LEU A 417 4.65 -5.56 -4.64
CA LEU A 417 3.68 -4.79 -3.85
C LEU A 417 4.38 -3.73 -2.98
N MET A 418 5.54 -4.07 -2.42
CA MET A 418 6.35 -3.12 -1.64
C MET A 418 6.86 -1.94 -2.47
N ALA A 419 7.09 -2.12 -3.78
CA ALA A 419 7.67 -1.06 -4.62
C ALA A 419 6.77 0.18 -4.74
N GLY A 420 5.45 -0.02 -4.87
CA GLY A 420 4.47 1.06 -4.89
C GLY A 420 4.03 1.57 -3.52
N ASP A 421 4.37 0.87 -2.43
CA ASP A 421 3.92 1.24 -1.09
C ASP A 421 4.73 2.43 -0.51
N PRO A 422 4.08 3.44 0.12
CA PRO A 422 4.76 4.59 0.74
C PRO A 422 5.76 4.26 1.86
N ASN A 423 5.81 3.02 2.35
CA ASN A 423 6.72 2.53 3.39
C ASN A 423 7.60 1.37 2.89
N GLY A 424 7.01 0.41 2.17
CA GLY A 424 7.66 -0.79 1.68
C GLY A 424 8.86 -0.54 0.77
N HIS A 425 8.80 0.49 -0.09
CA HIS A 425 9.87 0.77 -1.05
C HIS A 425 11.19 1.16 -0.34
N LYS A 426 11.11 1.76 0.85
CA LYS A 426 12.28 2.16 1.66
C LYS A 426 13.12 0.96 2.06
N ILE A 427 12.50 -0.20 2.28
CA ILE A 427 13.18 -1.46 2.57
C ILE A 427 13.99 -1.95 1.36
N ILE A 428 13.45 -1.79 0.14
CA ILE A 428 14.16 -2.13 -1.11
C ILE A 428 15.41 -1.23 -1.25
N LEU A 429 15.27 0.07 -0.97
CA LEU A 429 16.40 1.01 -0.97
C LEU A 429 17.43 0.70 0.14
N ALA A 430 16.99 0.34 1.34
CA ALA A 430 17.87 -0.10 2.43
C ALA A 430 18.61 -1.41 2.08
N ALA A 431 17.99 -2.34 1.36
CA ALA A 431 18.64 -3.53 0.85
C ALA A 431 19.73 -3.20 -0.20
N TYR A 432 19.46 -2.25 -1.12
CA TYR A 432 20.48 -1.73 -2.05
C TYR A 432 21.65 -1.07 -1.32
N GLU A 433 21.43 -0.39 -0.20
CA GLU A 433 22.50 0.30 0.53
C GLU A 433 23.32 -0.62 1.45
N THR A 434 22.80 -1.79 1.84
CA THR A 434 23.40 -2.62 2.90
C THR A 434 23.89 -4.00 2.44
N VAL A 435 23.31 -4.59 1.40
CA VAL A 435 23.67 -5.98 1.01
C VAL A 435 24.94 -6.01 0.16
N ASP A 436 26.07 -6.39 0.76
CA ASP A 436 27.37 -6.55 0.07
C ASP A 436 27.32 -7.61 -1.07
N ASP A 437 26.46 -8.63 -0.95
CA ASP A 437 26.19 -9.66 -1.97
C ASP A 437 25.17 -9.14 -3.00
N THR A 438 25.65 -8.28 -3.89
CA THR A 438 24.86 -7.65 -4.96
C THR A 438 24.28 -8.65 -5.97
N VAL A 439 24.89 -9.84 -6.11
CA VAL A 439 24.38 -10.92 -6.97
C VAL A 439 23.16 -11.60 -6.34
N LEU A 440 23.12 -11.74 -5.01
CA LEU A 440 21.91 -12.13 -4.30
C LEU A 440 20.83 -11.04 -4.44
N THR A 441 21.16 -9.78 -4.16
CA THR A 441 20.22 -8.64 -4.24
C THR A 441 19.56 -8.54 -5.61
N ALA A 442 20.36 -8.55 -6.69
CA ALA A 442 19.83 -8.49 -8.06
C ALA A 442 18.95 -9.70 -8.43
N LYS A 443 19.25 -10.89 -7.90
CA LYS A 443 18.46 -12.12 -8.17
C LYS A 443 17.19 -12.24 -7.34
N SER A 444 17.12 -11.59 -6.18
CA SER A 444 15.91 -11.53 -5.36
C SER A 444 14.99 -10.39 -5.80
N ILE A 445 15.52 -9.19 -6.07
CA ILE A 445 14.70 -7.99 -6.25
C ILE A 445 14.23 -7.83 -7.69
N PHE A 446 15.13 -7.82 -8.68
CA PHE A 446 14.78 -7.42 -10.04
C PHE A 446 13.76 -8.35 -10.73
N PRO A 447 13.80 -9.69 -10.58
CA PRO A 447 12.79 -10.58 -11.17
C PRO A 447 11.40 -10.47 -10.53
N GLU A 448 11.27 -9.86 -9.36
CA GLU A 448 9.96 -9.56 -8.76
C GLU A 448 9.48 -8.15 -9.14
N LEU A 449 10.38 -7.17 -9.28
CA LEU A 449 10.04 -5.84 -9.77
C LEU A 449 9.64 -5.80 -11.26
N LEU A 450 10.30 -6.62 -12.09
CA LEU A 450 10.28 -6.49 -13.56
C LEU A 450 9.97 -7.80 -14.30
N THR A 451 9.57 -8.87 -13.59
CA THR A 451 9.37 -10.22 -14.14
C THR A 451 10.58 -10.74 -14.94
N LYS A 452 10.35 -11.71 -15.85
CA LYS A 452 11.28 -12.22 -16.88
C LYS A 452 10.62 -12.37 -18.25
N ASP A 453 9.32 -12.11 -18.31
CA ASP A 453 8.46 -12.10 -19.48
C ASP A 453 8.65 -10.73 -20.14
N ALA A 454 9.10 -10.70 -21.40
CA ALA A 454 9.62 -9.47 -22.02
C ALA A 454 8.54 -8.42 -22.26
N ASP A 455 7.31 -8.84 -22.53
CA ASP A 455 6.19 -7.95 -22.83
C ASP A 455 5.67 -7.34 -21.52
N LYS A 456 5.46 -8.18 -20.50
CA LYS A 456 5.08 -7.73 -19.16
C LYS A 456 6.17 -6.92 -18.45
N GLN A 457 7.44 -7.17 -18.76
CA GLN A 457 8.56 -6.35 -18.27
C GLN A 457 8.41 -4.89 -18.75
N ALA A 458 7.94 -4.67 -19.97
CA ALA A 458 7.73 -3.32 -20.51
C ALA A 458 6.56 -2.63 -19.80
N GLU A 459 5.42 -3.30 -19.67
CA GLU A 459 4.24 -2.86 -18.89
C GLU A 459 4.63 -2.46 -17.45
N MET A 460 5.34 -3.35 -16.74
CA MET A 460 5.78 -3.09 -15.36
C MET A 460 6.74 -1.89 -15.26
N VAL A 461 7.59 -1.63 -16.27
CA VAL A 461 8.43 -0.42 -16.31
C VAL A 461 7.60 0.83 -16.58
N VAL A 462 6.60 0.78 -17.47
CA VAL A 462 5.68 1.90 -17.74
C VAL A 462 4.89 2.26 -16.48
N THR A 463 4.34 1.28 -15.76
CA THR A 463 3.67 1.52 -14.47
C THR A 463 4.64 2.08 -13.43
N ALA A 464 5.79 1.43 -13.23
CA ALA A 464 6.75 1.82 -12.20
C ALA A 464 7.44 3.16 -12.47
N ALA A 465 7.56 3.61 -13.72
CA ALA A 465 8.09 4.93 -14.05
C ALA A 465 7.14 6.07 -13.62
N ASN A 466 5.82 5.81 -13.62
CA ASN A 466 4.77 6.79 -13.34
C ASN A 466 4.34 6.82 -11.87
N ASP A 467 4.44 5.71 -11.13
CA ASP A 467 4.22 5.71 -9.68
C ASP A 467 5.35 6.45 -8.92
N LEU A 468 4.98 7.17 -7.85
CA LEU A 468 5.91 8.00 -7.09
C LEU A 468 6.94 7.18 -6.29
N ASN A 469 6.56 6.00 -5.79
CA ASN A 469 7.39 5.16 -4.94
C ASN A 469 8.19 4.17 -5.78
N ALA A 470 7.54 3.48 -6.72
CA ALA A 470 8.14 2.42 -7.52
C ALA A 470 9.28 2.93 -8.41
N ARG A 471 9.17 4.17 -8.94
CA ARG A 471 10.24 4.82 -9.70
C ARG A 471 11.53 4.94 -8.90
N THR A 472 11.45 5.08 -7.57
CA THR A 472 12.65 5.11 -6.71
C THR A 472 13.37 3.76 -6.75
N THR A 473 12.64 2.65 -6.67
CA THR A 473 13.22 1.30 -6.64
C THR A 473 14.01 0.93 -7.91
N LEU A 474 13.71 1.60 -9.03
CA LEU A 474 14.43 1.44 -10.30
C LEU A 474 15.50 2.53 -10.51
N LEU A 475 15.14 3.80 -10.31
CA LEU A 475 16.02 4.94 -10.62
C LEU A 475 17.07 5.23 -9.53
N TYR A 476 16.92 4.74 -8.30
CA TYR A 476 17.89 4.97 -7.21
C TYR A 476 19.30 4.48 -7.55
N LEU A 477 19.40 3.34 -8.22
CA LEU A 477 20.68 2.77 -8.62
C LEU A 477 21.42 3.67 -9.61
N PHE A 478 20.70 4.46 -10.41
CA PHE A 478 21.25 5.38 -11.40
C PHE A 478 21.49 6.79 -10.82
N GLN A 479 20.51 7.34 -10.11
CA GLN A 479 20.51 8.72 -9.62
C GLN A 479 21.02 8.91 -8.19
N GLY A 480 21.01 7.88 -7.35
CA GLY A 480 21.12 8.01 -5.90
C GLY A 480 20.02 8.92 -5.32
N ARG A 481 20.36 9.68 -4.27
CA ARG A 481 19.45 10.63 -3.57
C ARG A 481 19.30 11.97 -4.30
N SER A 482 19.05 11.91 -5.61
CA SER A 482 18.74 13.06 -6.46
C SER A 482 17.42 13.71 -6.02
N SER A 483 17.39 15.04 -5.88
CA SER A 483 16.14 15.79 -5.63
C SER A 483 15.16 15.77 -6.82
N SER A 484 15.58 15.24 -7.97
CA SER A 484 14.70 14.96 -9.12
C SER A 484 14.03 13.58 -9.01
N LEU A 485 14.56 12.69 -8.15
CA LEU A 485 13.95 11.41 -7.80
C LEU A 485 13.14 11.49 -6.50
N PHE A 486 13.67 12.19 -5.50
CA PHE A 486 13.03 12.43 -4.19
C PHE A 486 12.51 13.88 -4.10
N PRO A 487 11.24 14.14 -4.44
CA PRO A 487 10.58 15.41 -4.14
C PRO A 487 10.35 15.57 -2.63
N ALA A 488 9.89 16.76 -2.20
CA ALA A 488 9.71 17.07 -0.78
C ALA A 488 8.74 16.12 -0.03
N SER A 489 7.78 15.51 -0.72
CA SER A 489 6.89 14.48 -0.15
C SER A 489 7.60 13.19 0.27
N LEU A 490 8.80 12.93 -0.26
CA LEU A 490 9.65 11.78 0.04
C LEU A 490 10.83 12.14 0.98
N ALA A 491 10.76 13.27 1.68
CA ALA A 491 11.84 13.73 2.57
C ALA A 491 12.14 12.73 3.72
N ALA A 492 11.11 12.10 4.28
CA ALA A 492 11.24 11.08 5.33
C ALA A 492 12.02 9.83 4.86
N ASP A 493 12.11 9.59 3.55
CA ASP A 493 12.82 8.44 2.97
C ASP A 493 14.33 8.71 3.01
N ILE A 494 14.71 9.96 2.71
CA ILE A 494 16.08 10.45 2.85
C ILE A 494 16.51 10.40 4.32
N GLU A 495 15.63 10.75 5.27
CA GLU A 495 15.90 10.62 6.71
C GLU A 495 16.21 9.17 7.11
N VAL A 496 15.36 8.20 6.73
CA VAL A 496 15.60 6.77 6.99
C VAL A 496 16.87 6.26 6.29
N LEU A 497 17.17 6.70 5.07
CA LEU A 497 18.40 6.31 4.37
C LEU A 497 19.66 6.93 4.98
N ASN A 498 19.57 8.10 5.61
CA ASN A 498 20.67 8.70 6.37
C ASN A 498 20.93 7.93 7.68
N GLU A 499 19.89 7.40 8.34
CA GLU A 499 20.06 6.49 9.50
C GLU A 499 20.73 5.17 9.08
N VAL A 500 20.32 4.62 7.94
CA VAL A 500 20.95 3.45 7.32
C VAL A 500 22.43 3.70 7.00
N ASP A 501 22.83 4.91 6.60
CA ASP A 501 24.24 5.27 6.41
C ASP A 501 25.07 5.22 7.70
N VAL A 502 24.57 5.81 8.77
CA VAL A 502 25.26 5.86 10.07
C VAL A 502 25.51 4.45 10.59
N ALA A 503 24.50 3.59 10.54
CA ALA A 503 24.62 2.20 10.96
C ALA A 503 25.53 1.38 10.02
N ARG A 504 25.31 1.44 8.70
CA ARG A 504 26.01 0.57 7.73
C ARG A 504 27.51 0.83 7.66
N ALA A 505 27.97 2.03 8.03
CA ALA A 505 29.38 2.40 8.08
C ALA A 505 30.21 1.50 9.02
N THR A 506 29.58 0.79 9.96
CA THR A 506 30.25 -0.16 10.87
C THR A 506 30.10 -1.63 10.45
N THR A 507 29.11 -1.96 9.61
CA THR A 507 28.67 -3.35 9.35
C THR A 507 28.90 -3.83 7.91
N SER A 508 28.92 -2.90 6.94
CA SER A 508 29.01 -3.20 5.50
C SER A 508 30.43 -2.98 5.00
N LYS A 509 30.94 -3.90 4.17
CA LYS A 509 32.37 -3.92 3.78
C LYS A 509 32.59 -3.50 2.34
N LYS A 510 31.56 -3.55 1.50
CA LYS A 510 31.61 -3.00 0.14
C LYS A 510 31.32 -1.50 0.18
N ASP A 511 32.10 -0.74 -0.59
CA ASP A 511 31.90 0.67 -0.83
C ASP A 511 30.47 0.95 -1.39
N PRO A 512 29.78 2.03 -0.94
CA PRO A 512 28.43 2.35 -1.40
C PRO A 512 28.29 2.51 -2.91
N GLU A 513 29.22 3.21 -3.57
CA GLU A 513 29.16 3.49 -5.00
C GLU A 513 29.52 2.26 -5.83
N ILE A 514 30.48 1.44 -5.37
CA ILE A 514 30.76 0.14 -6.00
C ILE A 514 29.53 -0.78 -5.94
N ARG A 515 28.87 -0.87 -4.78
CA ARG A 515 27.62 -1.65 -4.62
C ARG A 515 26.52 -1.12 -5.54
N ARG A 516 26.32 0.20 -5.57
CA ARG A 516 25.32 0.85 -6.42
C ARG A 516 25.60 0.61 -7.92
N ALA A 517 26.85 0.72 -8.35
CA ALA A 517 27.26 0.49 -9.74
C ALA A 517 27.14 -0.98 -10.17
N GLU A 518 27.46 -1.94 -9.31
CA GLU A 518 27.24 -3.37 -9.58
C GLU A 518 25.75 -3.69 -9.78
N LEU A 519 24.88 -3.14 -8.93
CA LEU A 519 23.43 -3.30 -9.02
C LEU A 519 22.87 -2.59 -10.26
N ALA A 520 23.28 -1.35 -10.53
CA ALA A 520 22.90 -0.61 -11.73
C ALA A 520 23.29 -1.35 -13.02
N LYS A 521 24.48 -1.96 -13.06
CA LYS A 521 24.94 -2.79 -14.18
C LYS A 521 24.07 -4.05 -14.38
N ALA A 522 23.60 -4.66 -13.30
CA ALA A 522 22.71 -5.82 -13.37
C ALA A 522 21.27 -5.45 -13.76
N LEU A 523 20.79 -4.25 -13.40
CA LEU A 523 19.46 -3.75 -13.78
C LEU A 523 19.40 -3.17 -15.21
N SER A 524 20.50 -2.57 -15.67
CA SER A 524 20.61 -1.88 -16.97
C SER A 524 20.01 -2.63 -18.17
N PRO A 525 20.33 -3.93 -18.44
CA PRO A 525 19.80 -4.60 -19.62
C PRO A 525 18.28 -4.80 -19.59
N LEU A 526 17.68 -4.94 -18.41
CA LEU A 526 16.22 -5.09 -18.26
C LEU A 526 15.51 -3.79 -18.64
N LEU A 527 15.98 -2.65 -18.12
CA LEU A 527 15.40 -1.34 -18.42
C LEU A 527 15.68 -0.87 -19.86
N LEU A 528 16.86 -1.20 -20.41
CA LEU A 528 17.17 -0.90 -21.82
C LEU A 528 16.28 -1.72 -22.77
N SER A 529 16.00 -3.00 -22.44
CA SER A 529 15.04 -3.81 -23.18
C SER A 529 13.62 -3.27 -23.07
N ALA A 530 13.18 -2.85 -21.87
CA ALA A 530 11.86 -2.27 -21.66
C ALA A 530 11.66 -0.93 -22.41
N ILE A 531 12.68 -0.06 -22.42
CA ILE A 531 12.66 1.18 -23.21
C ILE A 531 12.64 0.88 -24.71
N ALA A 532 13.36 -0.15 -25.18
CA ALA A 532 13.31 -0.55 -26.59
C ALA A 532 11.91 -1.05 -27.02
N SER A 533 11.16 -1.73 -26.14
CA SER A 533 9.80 -2.18 -26.41
C SER A 533 8.74 -1.08 -26.27
N ALA A 534 8.81 -0.26 -25.21
CA ALA A 534 7.74 0.68 -24.82
C ALA A 534 8.17 2.16 -24.82
N ALA A 535 9.09 2.55 -25.70
CA ALA A 535 9.52 3.94 -25.86
C ALA A 535 8.35 4.91 -26.09
N GLY A 536 7.34 4.50 -26.88
CA GLY A 536 6.14 5.29 -27.15
C GLY A 536 5.32 5.58 -25.90
N GLU A 537 4.92 4.53 -25.18
CA GLU A 537 4.15 4.64 -23.93
C GLU A 537 4.89 5.46 -22.87
N LEU A 538 6.17 5.19 -22.64
CA LEU A 538 7.01 5.96 -21.72
C LEU A 538 7.12 7.44 -22.13
N ALA A 539 7.12 7.75 -23.43
CA ALA A 539 7.19 9.13 -23.91
C ALA A 539 5.87 9.91 -23.75
N THR A 540 4.75 9.27 -23.42
CA THR A 540 3.45 9.95 -23.22
C THR A 540 3.37 10.79 -21.94
N THR A 541 4.24 10.56 -20.96
CA THR A 541 4.21 11.27 -19.67
C THR A 541 5.51 12.00 -19.34
N SER A 542 5.42 12.99 -18.45
CA SER A 542 6.58 13.73 -17.95
C SER A 542 7.54 12.84 -17.13
N PHE A 543 7.01 11.88 -16.38
CA PHE A 543 7.81 10.94 -15.59
C PHE A 543 8.42 9.82 -16.43
N GLY A 544 7.75 9.32 -17.47
CA GLY A 544 8.33 8.35 -18.41
C GLY A 544 9.42 8.97 -19.29
N CYS A 545 9.23 10.21 -19.77
CA CYS A 545 10.30 10.97 -20.44
C CYS A 545 11.50 11.24 -19.52
N GLN A 546 11.26 11.51 -18.22
CA GLN A 546 12.33 11.57 -17.23
C GLN A 546 13.02 10.21 -17.11
N PHE A 547 12.26 9.12 -16.95
CA PHE A 547 12.79 7.76 -16.80
C PHE A 547 13.69 7.34 -17.96
N ILE A 548 13.24 7.55 -19.22
CA ILE A 548 14.04 7.31 -20.43
C ILE A 548 15.36 8.08 -20.36
N THR A 549 15.31 9.39 -20.12
CA THR A 549 16.50 10.27 -20.06
C THR A 549 17.50 9.77 -19.00
N GLU A 550 16.98 9.47 -17.81
CA GLU A 550 17.76 9.08 -16.63
C GLU A 550 18.42 7.71 -16.79
N VAL A 551 17.71 6.73 -17.36
CA VAL A 551 18.26 5.41 -17.67
C VAL A 551 19.25 5.48 -18.82
N LEU A 552 18.95 6.16 -19.93
CA LEU A 552 19.89 6.26 -21.06
C LEU A 552 21.19 6.99 -20.66
N PHE A 553 21.13 7.96 -19.76
CA PHE A 553 22.33 8.62 -19.24
C PHE A 553 23.21 7.74 -18.33
N ALA A 554 22.63 6.86 -17.52
CA ALA A 554 23.36 6.17 -16.45
C ALA A 554 23.50 4.64 -16.59
N SER A 555 22.77 4.02 -17.52
CA SER A 555 22.83 2.58 -17.79
C SER A 555 24.16 2.13 -18.38
N VAL A 556 24.49 0.86 -18.15
CA VAL A 556 25.69 0.17 -18.62
C VAL A 556 25.29 -0.96 -19.56
N GLY A 557 25.70 -0.89 -20.82
CA GLY A 557 25.35 -1.84 -21.86
C GLY A 557 25.37 -1.19 -23.24
N ASP A 558 24.95 -1.94 -24.26
CA ASP A 558 24.54 -1.36 -25.54
C ASP A 558 23.20 -0.63 -25.36
N LYS A 559 23.09 0.57 -25.95
CA LYS A 559 21.91 1.45 -25.87
C LYS A 559 21.23 1.62 -27.22
N THR A 560 21.78 1.05 -28.29
CA THR A 560 21.42 1.35 -29.69
C THR A 560 19.92 1.13 -29.94
N ALA A 561 19.39 -0.06 -29.68
CA ALA A 561 17.96 -0.35 -29.87
C ALA A 561 17.02 0.54 -29.03
N ALA A 562 17.43 0.93 -27.81
CA ALA A 562 16.64 1.84 -26.97
C ALA A 562 16.69 3.29 -27.48
N LEU A 563 17.80 3.73 -28.05
CA LEU A 563 17.94 5.03 -28.70
C LEU A 563 17.17 5.08 -30.02
N GLU A 564 17.21 4.01 -30.83
CA GLU A 564 16.43 3.88 -32.06
C GLU A 564 14.92 3.88 -31.78
N ALA A 565 14.47 3.14 -30.76
CA ALA A 565 13.08 3.16 -30.33
C ALA A 565 12.63 4.56 -29.89
N VAL A 566 13.41 5.25 -29.05
CA VAL A 566 13.10 6.62 -28.58
C VAL A 566 13.16 7.65 -29.72
N ALA A 567 14.05 7.47 -30.70
CA ALA A 567 14.04 8.28 -31.92
C ALA A 567 12.77 8.02 -32.76
N SER A 568 12.29 6.77 -32.86
CA SER A 568 11.11 6.42 -33.65
C SER A 568 9.82 7.09 -33.16
N VAL A 569 9.73 7.45 -31.88
CA VAL A 569 8.60 8.22 -31.31
C VAL A 569 8.51 9.64 -31.90
N ALA A 570 9.61 10.16 -32.47
CA ALA A 570 9.63 11.47 -33.13
C ALA A 570 9.20 11.43 -34.60
N LYS A 571 8.78 10.27 -35.12
CA LYS A 571 8.33 10.07 -36.50
C LYS A 571 6.92 10.61 -36.71
N GLY A 572 6.73 11.27 -37.86
CA GLY A 572 5.44 11.82 -38.29
C GLY A 572 5.47 13.34 -38.37
N ASP A 573 4.36 13.91 -38.86
CA ASP A 573 4.21 15.34 -39.05
C ASP A 573 3.86 16.03 -37.70
N PRO A 574 4.71 16.95 -37.18
CA PRO A 574 4.40 17.74 -35.98
C PRO A 574 3.13 18.59 -36.06
N THR A 575 2.61 18.83 -37.25
CA THR A 575 1.43 19.67 -37.52
C THR A 575 0.16 18.87 -37.79
N ALA A 576 0.24 17.54 -37.91
CA ALA A 576 -0.94 16.69 -38.06
C ALA A 576 -1.71 16.58 -36.75
N VAL A 577 -3.03 16.80 -36.82
CA VAL A 577 -3.95 16.53 -35.72
C VAL A 577 -4.30 15.05 -35.75
N VAL A 578 -3.74 14.28 -34.81
CA VAL A 578 -4.00 12.84 -34.69
C VAL A 578 -5.36 12.62 -34.04
N VAL A 579 -6.40 12.45 -34.86
CA VAL A 579 -7.71 11.97 -34.42
C VAL A 579 -7.72 10.45 -34.58
N GLU A 580 -7.62 9.71 -33.47
CA GLU A 580 -7.64 8.25 -33.53
C GLU A 580 -9.07 7.75 -33.77
N ALA A 581 -9.25 7.02 -34.87
CA ALA A 581 -10.54 6.70 -35.45
C ALA A 581 -11.03 5.29 -35.06
N ASP A 582 -11.26 5.07 -33.77
CA ASP A 582 -11.85 3.82 -33.25
C ASP A 582 -12.94 4.09 -32.19
N ALA A 583 -14.04 4.72 -32.64
CA ALA A 583 -15.28 4.88 -31.87
C ALA A 583 -16.50 4.76 -32.80
N MET A 584 -17.14 3.58 -32.74
CA MET A 584 -18.38 3.09 -33.40
C MET A 584 -19.24 4.04 -34.29
N ASP A 585 -19.70 3.45 -35.41
CA ASP A 585 -20.62 4.00 -36.43
C ASP A 585 -21.74 4.94 -35.94
N VAL A 586 -21.85 6.13 -36.55
CA VAL A 586 -23.14 6.76 -36.89
C VAL A 586 -23.03 7.55 -38.21
N ASP A 587 -24.01 7.38 -39.11
CA ASP A 587 -24.18 8.20 -40.33
C ASP A 587 -24.48 9.68 -40.01
N ALA A 588 -23.72 10.62 -40.61
CA ALA A 588 -24.21 11.93 -41.09
C ALA A 588 -23.15 12.67 -41.91
N ALA A 589 -23.57 13.50 -42.88
CA ALA A 589 -22.67 14.27 -43.74
C ALA A 589 -22.90 15.80 -43.66
N ALA A 590 -21.84 16.56 -43.39
CA ALA A 590 -21.64 17.95 -43.85
C ALA A 590 -20.20 18.42 -43.54
N PRO A 591 -19.54 19.20 -44.43
CA PRO A 591 -18.33 19.94 -44.07
C PRO A 591 -18.71 21.24 -43.35
N ALA A 592 -17.99 21.59 -42.28
CA ALA A 592 -18.15 22.84 -41.55
C ALA A 592 -16.78 23.50 -41.32
N GLU A 593 -16.58 24.69 -41.90
CA GLU A 593 -15.40 25.53 -41.68
C GLU A 593 -15.61 26.41 -40.44
N ASP A 594 -15.36 25.88 -39.24
CA ASP A 594 -15.14 26.69 -38.03
C ASP A 594 -14.48 25.85 -36.93
N ALA A 595 -13.17 26.04 -36.74
CA ALA A 595 -12.41 25.34 -35.70
C ALA A 595 -12.50 26.06 -34.36
N MET A 596 -13.49 25.70 -33.54
CA MET A 596 -13.49 26.08 -32.11
C MET A 596 -12.27 25.48 -31.40
N GLU A 597 -11.57 26.29 -30.60
CA GLU A 597 -10.56 25.80 -29.67
C GLU A 597 -11.24 24.93 -28.61
N VAL A 598 -11.04 23.61 -28.69
CA VAL A 598 -11.38 22.68 -27.62
C VAL A 598 -10.20 22.65 -26.65
N ASP A 599 -10.43 22.99 -25.38
CA ASP A 599 -9.45 22.74 -24.30
C ASP A 599 -9.24 21.22 -24.18
N ILE A 600 -8.18 20.69 -24.79
CA ILE A 600 -7.84 19.27 -24.74
C ILE A 600 -7.33 18.94 -23.32
N PRO A 601 -7.99 18.04 -22.56
CA PRO A 601 -7.54 17.67 -21.22
C PRO A 601 -6.12 17.08 -21.22
N PHE A 602 -5.38 17.31 -20.13
CA PHE A 602 -3.99 16.89 -19.98
C PHE A 602 -3.87 15.37 -19.84
N ASN A 603 -3.75 14.67 -20.98
CA ASN A 603 -3.39 13.25 -21.17
C ASN A 603 -3.72 12.30 -19.98
N ASP A 604 -5.01 12.22 -19.64
CA ASP A 604 -5.56 11.09 -18.89
C ASP A 604 -5.73 9.89 -19.86
N HIS A 605 -5.85 8.67 -19.34
CA HIS A 605 -5.97 7.43 -20.14
C HIS A 605 -7.35 7.28 -20.84
N SER A 606 -8.04 8.38 -21.09
CA SER A 606 -9.43 8.45 -21.57
C SER A 606 -9.54 8.72 -23.08
N GLY A 607 -8.76 8.00 -23.91
CA GLY A 607 -8.95 7.95 -25.37
C GLY A 607 -8.90 9.28 -26.13
N GLY A 608 -8.13 10.26 -25.66
CA GLY A 608 -7.98 11.56 -26.31
C GLY A 608 -7.02 11.54 -27.52
N PRO A 609 -7.09 12.54 -28.41
CA PRO A 609 -6.18 12.66 -29.56
C PRO A 609 -4.71 12.77 -29.10
N SER A 610 -3.86 11.87 -29.60
CA SER A 610 -2.48 11.73 -29.14
C SER A 610 -1.57 12.84 -29.71
N LEU A 611 -1.07 13.71 -28.82
CA LEU A 611 -0.19 14.81 -29.22
C LEU A 611 1.20 14.30 -29.65
N HIS A 612 1.60 14.61 -30.89
CA HIS A 612 2.95 14.32 -31.39
C HIS A 612 4.03 14.87 -30.45
N ILE A 613 5.12 14.12 -30.24
CA ILE A 613 6.15 14.40 -29.22
C ILE A 613 6.84 15.77 -29.39
N ALA A 614 6.84 16.34 -30.60
CA ALA A 614 7.29 17.71 -30.87
C ALA A 614 6.47 18.79 -30.14
N ASN A 615 5.23 18.49 -29.79
CA ASN A 615 4.29 19.41 -29.15
C ASN A 615 4.20 19.19 -27.63
N THR A 616 4.72 18.08 -27.09
CA THR A 616 4.73 17.83 -25.65
C THR A 616 5.92 18.51 -24.97
N ALA A 617 5.65 19.33 -23.94
CA ALA A 617 6.66 20.13 -23.24
C ALA A 617 7.68 19.30 -22.42
N PHE A 618 7.47 17.98 -22.32
CA PHE A 618 8.37 17.01 -21.72
C PHE A 618 9.12 16.18 -22.79
N GLY A 619 8.44 15.74 -23.86
CA GLY A 619 9.05 14.99 -24.96
C GLY A 619 10.16 15.77 -25.66
N GLY A 620 9.89 17.02 -26.04
CA GLY A 620 10.92 17.91 -26.58
C GLY A 620 12.14 18.06 -25.67
N LYS A 621 11.92 18.19 -24.35
CA LYS A 621 13.02 18.33 -23.36
C LYS A 621 13.83 17.04 -23.21
N MET A 622 13.20 15.87 -23.29
CA MET A 622 13.90 14.59 -23.37
C MET A 622 14.79 14.55 -24.62
N LEU A 623 14.24 14.81 -25.81
CA LEU A 623 15.00 14.78 -27.06
C LEU A 623 16.19 15.76 -27.04
N ARG A 624 15.99 17.00 -26.58
CA ARG A 624 17.09 17.98 -26.34
C ARG A 624 18.17 17.42 -25.41
N SER A 625 17.78 16.78 -24.31
CA SER A 625 18.72 16.23 -23.33
C SER A 625 19.52 15.06 -23.91
N LEU A 626 18.89 14.18 -24.69
CA LEU A 626 19.54 13.06 -25.36
C LEU A 626 20.49 13.52 -26.49
N ILE A 627 20.12 14.54 -27.28
CA ILE A 627 21.00 15.17 -28.30
C ILE A 627 22.25 15.78 -27.65
N ALA A 628 22.06 16.46 -26.52
CA ALA A 628 23.15 17.01 -25.71
C ALA A 628 24.00 15.92 -25.03
N GLY A 629 23.51 14.68 -24.95
CA GLY A 629 24.26 13.51 -24.54
C GLY A 629 24.78 13.55 -23.11
N GLY A 630 24.16 14.30 -22.19
CA GLY A 630 24.73 14.51 -20.85
C GLY A 630 23.85 15.29 -19.87
N ARG A 631 24.28 15.29 -18.60
CA ARG A 631 23.60 15.99 -17.49
C ARG A 631 24.16 17.40 -17.32
N PHE A 632 23.30 18.41 -17.13
CA PHE A 632 23.75 19.76 -16.80
C PHE A 632 24.17 19.87 -15.32
N ASP A 633 25.42 20.20 -15.06
CA ASP A 633 25.93 20.51 -13.72
C ASP A 633 25.80 22.02 -13.44
N ASN A 634 24.97 22.38 -12.46
CA ASN A 634 24.70 23.77 -12.07
C ASN A 634 25.91 24.52 -11.48
N LYS A 635 26.90 23.80 -10.92
CA LYS A 635 28.14 24.37 -10.34
C LYS A 635 29.15 24.65 -11.45
N LEU A 636 29.33 23.70 -12.36
CA LEU A 636 30.24 23.83 -13.52
C LEU A 636 29.64 24.66 -14.66
N LYS A 637 28.31 24.85 -14.67
CA LYS A 637 27.50 25.48 -15.73
C LYS A 637 27.76 24.88 -17.10
N LYS A 638 27.94 23.56 -17.13
CA LYS A 638 28.28 22.76 -18.31
C LYS A 638 27.53 21.44 -18.29
N ILE A 639 27.37 20.87 -19.47
CA ILE A 639 26.86 19.52 -19.65
C ILE A 639 28.03 18.55 -19.45
N ILE A 640 27.87 17.59 -18.54
CA ILE A 640 28.79 16.46 -18.35
C ILE A 640 28.33 15.36 -19.31
N PRO A 641 29.08 15.06 -20.39
CA PRO A 641 28.69 14.06 -21.36
C PRO A 641 28.73 12.65 -20.77
N VAL A 642 27.82 11.79 -21.23
CA VAL A 642 27.81 10.36 -20.96
C VAL A 642 29.03 9.70 -21.65
N SER A 643 29.59 8.68 -21.02
CA SER A 643 30.66 7.86 -21.59
C SER A 643 30.22 6.39 -21.64
N PRO A 644 30.15 5.74 -22.82
CA PRO A 644 30.34 6.32 -24.16
C PRO A 644 29.30 7.40 -24.52
N PRO A 645 29.61 8.32 -25.45
CA PRO A 645 28.63 9.27 -26.00
C PRO A 645 27.44 8.55 -26.64
N LEU A 646 26.24 9.15 -26.54
CA LEU A 646 25.01 8.55 -27.08
C LEU A 646 24.87 8.70 -28.60
N ASN A 647 25.52 9.71 -29.20
CA ASN A 647 25.40 10.10 -30.63
C ASN A 647 23.95 10.21 -31.14
N PHE A 648 22.99 10.48 -30.25
CA PHE A 648 21.55 10.48 -30.53
C PHE A 648 21.13 11.51 -31.60
N ALA A 649 21.96 12.53 -31.85
CA ALA A 649 21.75 13.47 -32.95
C ALA A 649 21.74 12.79 -34.33
N ASP A 650 22.67 11.86 -34.56
CA ASP A 650 22.77 11.10 -35.83
C ASP A 650 21.67 10.03 -35.94
N ILE A 651 21.12 9.56 -34.80
CA ILE A 651 20.01 8.59 -34.74
C ILE A 651 18.66 9.28 -34.96
N LEU A 652 18.45 10.46 -34.36
CA LEU A 652 17.20 11.20 -34.44
C LEU A 652 17.02 11.92 -35.77
N TYR A 653 18.08 12.51 -36.34
CA TYR A 653 17.95 13.36 -37.53
C TYR A 653 17.24 12.65 -38.70
N PRO A 654 17.61 11.41 -39.11
CA PRO A 654 16.92 10.69 -40.19
C PRO A 654 15.42 10.45 -39.96
N VAL A 655 14.95 10.48 -38.71
CA VAL A 655 13.52 10.29 -38.37
C VAL A 655 12.73 11.59 -38.51
N ILE A 656 13.35 12.74 -38.22
CA ILE A 656 12.72 14.07 -38.28
C ILE A 656 13.11 14.88 -39.53
N GLU A 657 13.94 14.30 -40.41
CA GLU A 657 14.57 14.97 -41.56
C GLU A 657 13.55 15.55 -42.57
N GLU A 658 12.39 14.89 -42.71
CA GLU A 658 11.30 15.28 -43.60
C GLU A 658 10.58 16.54 -43.10
N HIS A 659 10.26 16.58 -41.80
CA HIS A 659 9.50 17.67 -41.15
C HIS A 659 10.40 18.67 -40.39
N ILE A 660 11.65 18.84 -40.82
CA ILE A 660 12.67 19.61 -40.08
C ILE A 660 12.36 21.12 -40.00
N ILE A 661 11.50 21.65 -40.88
CA ILE A 661 11.07 23.05 -40.84
C ILE A 661 9.96 23.23 -39.80
N GLU A 662 9.03 22.29 -39.78
CA GLU A 662 7.87 22.21 -38.90
C GLU A 662 8.38 22.11 -37.45
N TRP A 663 9.28 21.15 -37.19
CA TRP A 663 10.04 21.06 -35.93
C TRP A 663 10.73 22.37 -35.56
N ALA A 664 11.39 23.05 -36.51
CA ALA A 664 12.11 24.31 -36.26
C ALA A 664 11.19 25.54 -36.04
N THR A 665 9.91 25.45 -36.40
CA THR A 665 8.90 26.50 -36.14
C THR A 665 7.98 26.19 -34.94
N GLY A 666 7.88 24.91 -34.54
CA GLY A 666 6.99 24.44 -33.49
C GLY A 666 7.49 24.65 -32.05
N SER A 667 6.73 24.10 -31.10
CA SER A 667 6.96 24.25 -29.67
C SER A 667 8.30 23.64 -29.20
N SER A 668 8.77 22.56 -29.85
CA SER A 668 10.08 21.94 -29.60
C SER A 668 11.20 22.40 -30.56
N SER A 669 11.12 23.60 -31.13
CA SER A 669 12.16 24.18 -32.01
C SER A 669 13.57 24.24 -31.39
N PHE A 670 13.69 24.21 -30.07
CA PHE A 670 14.96 24.06 -29.37
C PHE A 670 15.64 22.69 -29.56
N VAL A 671 14.93 21.66 -30.03
CA VAL A 671 15.49 20.36 -30.43
C VAL A 671 16.36 20.52 -31.69
N VAL A 672 15.86 21.26 -32.69
CA VAL A 672 16.63 21.58 -33.90
C VAL A 672 17.83 22.48 -33.57
N LEU A 673 17.67 23.43 -32.65
CA LEU A 673 18.80 24.19 -32.11
C LEU A 673 19.85 23.27 -31.46
N SER A 674 19.43 22.26 -30.70
CA SER A 674 20.33 21.31 -30.03
C SER A 674 21.14 20.48 -31.03
N LEU A 675 20.56 20.08 -32.17
CA LEU A 675 21.29 19.43 -33.28
C LEU A 675 22.37 20.37 -33.87
N LEU A 676 22.11 21.68 -33.91
CA LEU A 676 23.08 22.67 -34.39
C LEU A 676 24.12 23.08 -33.33
N GLU A 677 23.82 22.94 -32.04
CA GLU A 677 24.74 23.28 -30.95
C GLU A 677 25.67 22.13 -30.58
N THR A 678 25.23 20.87 -30.71
CA THR A 678 26.08 19.70 -30.36
C THR A 678 27.33 19.59 -31.25
N GLU A 679 28.41 19.05 -30.67
CA GLU A 679 29.71 18.87 -31.33
C GLU A 679 29.78 17.54 -32.10
N ASN A 680 29.04 16.52 -31.64
CA ASN A 680 29.03 15.16 -32.18
C ASN A 680 27.78 14.93 -33.04
N PHE A 681 27.67 15.63 -34.17
CA PHE A 681 26.60 15.44 -35.16
C PHE A 681 27.13 15.62 -36.58
N SER A 682 26.97 14.61 -37.42
CA SER A 682 27.54 14.54 -38.77
C SER A 682 26.80 15.43 -39.78
N SER A 683 25.47 15.34 -39.84
CA SER A 683 24.60 16.06 -40.80
C SER A 683 24.38 17.56 -40.49
N LYS A 684 25.23 18.18 -39.66
CA LYS A 684 25.13 19.59 -39.24
C LYS A 684 25.10 20.58 -40.41
N ALA A 685 25.81 20.29 -41.50
CA ALA A 685 25.78 21.10 -42.71
C ALA A 685 24.45 21.00 -43.48
N GLU A 686 23.85 19.81 -43.51
CA GLU A 686 22.65 19.47 -44.26
C GLU A 686 21.41 20.10 -43.61
N VAL A 687 21.30 20.01 -42.28
CA VAL A 687 20.29 20.72 -41.48
C VAL A 687 20.36 22.23 -41.73
N LEU A 688 21.57 22.82 -41.74
CA LEU A 688 21.76 24.23 -42.06
C LEU A 688 21.37 24.59 -43.51
N GLU A 689 21.45 23.66 -44.47
CA GLU A 689 20.96 23.90 -45.82
C GLU A 689 19.43 23.85 -45.90
N LYS A 690 18.80 22.85 -45.29
CA LYS A 690 17.33 22.74 -45.23
C LYS A 690 16.71 23.95 -44.55
N LEU A 691 17.24 24.38 -43.40
CA LEU A 691 16.77 25.59 -42.70
C LEU A 691 16.97 26.88 -43.52
N LYS A 692 18.02 26.98 -44.34
CA LYS A 692 18.18 28.11 -45.29
C LYS A 692 17.11 28.10 -46.39
N LYS A 693 16.68 26.93 -46.88
CA LYS A 693 15.54 26.80 -47.82
C LYS A 693 14.23 27.23 -47.15
N GLY A 694 14.00 26.79 -45.91
CA GLY A 694 12.84 27.17 -45.08
C GLY A 694 12.86 28.60 -44.50
N LYS A 695 13.84 29.44 -44.84
CA LYS A 695 14.09 30.75 -44.20
C LYS A 695 12.86 31.65 -44.08
N LYS A 696 11.94 31.64 -45.06
CA LYS A 696 10.70 32.44 -44.99
C LYS A 696 9.80 32.03 -43.81
N ALA A 697 9.62 30.73 -43.58
CA ALA A 697 8.84 30.20 -42.47
C ALA A 697 9.48 30.51 -41.12
N LEU A 698 10.81 30.33 -41.02
CA LEU A 698 11.58 30.68 -39.82
C LEU A 698 11.50 32.19 -39.49
N GLN A 699 11.58 33.06 -40.49
CA GLN A 699 11.41 34.51 -40.29
C GLN A 699 9.98 34.88 -39.87
N LYS A 700 8.95 34.20 -40.41
CA LYS A 700 7.55 34.36 -40.00
C LYS A 700 7.36 33.96 -38.53
N ALA A 701 7.76 32.74 -38.16
CA ALA A 701 7.65 32.21 -36.80
C ALA A 701 8.45 33.01 -35.76
N ALA A 702 9.54 33.69 -36.16
CA ALA A 702 10.30 34.56 -35.28
C ALA A 702 9.72 35.99 -35.12
N THR A 703 8.65 36.35 -35.84
CA THR A 703 8.08 37.73 -35.86
C THR A 703 6.58 37.81 -35.63
N GLU A 704 5.82 36.73 -35.82
CA GLU A 704 4.39 36.64 -35.50
C GLU A 704 4.16 35.99 -34.13
N GLU A 705 3.26 36.55 -33.32
CA GLU A 705 2.83 35.94 -32.05
C GLU A 705 2.04 34.64 -32.33
N THR A 706 2.40 33.55 -31.65
CA THR A 706 1.68 32.25 -31.74
C THR A 706 0.30 32.33 -31.08
N ALA A 707 -0.58 31.36 -31.34
CA ALA A 707 -1.90 31.27 -30.70
C ALA A 707 -1.77 31.24 -29.16
N GLU A 708 -0.90 30.38 -28.62
CA GLU A 708 -0.60 30.32 -27.18
C GLU A 708 -0.12 31.67 -26.60
N GLN A 709 0.72 32.40 -27.35
CA GLN A 709 1.25 33.69 -26.89
C GLN A 709 0.15 34.75 -26.87
N LYS A 710 -0.76 34.75 -27.85
CA LYS A 710 -1.95 35.60 -27.89
C LYS A 710 -2.93 35.25 -26.77
N ALA A 711 -3.17 33.96 -26.52
CA ALA A 711 -3.99 33.48 -25.42
C ALA A 711 -3.44 33.92 -24.06
N LYS A 712 -2.16 33.67 -23.77
CA LYS A 712 -1.49 34.11 -22.53
C LYS A 712 -1.43 35.65 -22.40
N ALA A 713 -1.30 36.38 -23.51
CA ALA A 713 -1.39 37.84 -23.50
C ALA A 713 -2.83 38.34 -23.20
N ALA A 714 -3.86 37.66 -23.70
CA ALA A 714 -5.25 37.96 -23.38
C ALA A 714 -5.61 37.61 -21.93
N GLU A 715 -5.12 36.48 -21.42
CA GLU A 715 -5.26 36.04 -20.03
C GLU A 715 -4.61 37.04 -19.06
N MET A 716 -3.36 37.45 -19.32
CA MET A 716 -2.69 38.51 -18.54
C MET A 716 -3.38 39.88 -18.65
N ALA A 717 -4.02 40.18 -19.79
CA ALA A 717 -4.83 41.40 -19.95
C ALA A 717 -6.20 41.32 -19.22
N GLY A 718 -6.75 40.12 -19.05
CA GLY A 718 -7.95 39.86 -18.23
C GLY A 718 -7.67 40.04 -16.74
N ALA A 719 -6.58 39.45 -16.24
CA ALA A 719 -6.17 39.54 -14.84
C ALA A 719 -5.82 40.98 -14.39
N GLY A 720 -5.54 41.90 -15.32
CA GLY A 720 -5.17 43.29 -15.03
C GLY A 720 -6.31 44.25 -14.69
N LYS A 721 -7.55 43.77 -14.47
CA LYS A 721 -8.75 44.64 -14.34
C LYS A 721 -9.30 44.90 -12.94
N GLU A 722 -8.59 44.53 -11.88
CA GLU A 722 -8.84 45.05 -10.52
C GLU A 722 -7.59 45.71 -9.93
N ASN A 723 -7.42 47.02 -10.15
CA ASN A 723 -7.14 48.08 -9.13
C ASN A 723 -6.48 49.35 -9.71
N GLY A 724 -7.09 50.52 -9.43
CA GLY A 724 -6.39 51.76 -9.04
C GLY A 724 -5.64 52.62 -10.08
N ASP A 725 -6.18 53.81 -10.36
CA ASP A 725 -5.48 54.92 -11.03
C ASP A 725 -4.21 55.42 -10.29
N VAL A 726 -3.10 55.63 -11.01
CA VAL A 726 -2.17 56.75 -10.74
C VAL A 726 -1.64 57.41 -12.03
N LYS A 727 -1.66 58.74 -12.03
CA LYS A 727 -1.31 59.71 -13.07
C LYS A 727 -0.01 59.47 -13.87
N ALA A 728 -0.06 59.77 -15.16
CA ALA A 728 1.06 59.78 -16.09
C ALA A 728 2.04 60.96 -15.93
N LYS A 729 3.26 60.81 -16.45
CA LYS A 729 4.21 61.92 -16.74
C LYS A 729 4.86 61.73 -18.12
N LYS A 730 4.87 62.78 -18.96
CA LYS A 730 5.39 62.74 -20.35
C LYS A 730 6.92 62.67 -20.38
N GLY A 731 7.47 61.75 -21.17
CA GLY A 731 8.88 61.74 -21.60
C GLY A 731 8.98 61.27 -23.06
N LYS A 732 9.32 62.17 -23.99
CA LYS A 732 9.20 61.93 -25.45
C LYS A 732 10.57 61.85 -26.12
N LYS A 733 11.00 60.64 -26.49
CA LYS A 733 12.03 60.41 -27.53
C LYS A 733 11.54 59.34 -28.50
N LYS A 734 11.61 59.63 -29.81
CA LYS A 734 11.38 58.63 -30.86
C LYS A 734 12.60 57.71 -30.96
N ALA A 735 12.35 56.41 -31.09
CA ALA A 735 13.27 55.45 -31.69
C ALA A 735 12.56 54.81 -32.90
N ALA A 736 13.33 54.27 -33.85
CA ALA A 736 12.78 53.61 -35.03
C ALA A 736 12.09 52.27 -34.66
N PRO A 737 11.15 51.76 -35.48
CA PRO A 737 10.49 50.49 -35.22
C PRO A 737 11.44 49.31 -35.48
N THR A 738 12.23 48.94 -34.47
CA THR A 738 12.86 47.62 -34.42
C THR A 738 11.75 46.58 -34.30
N GLN A 739 11.61 45.69 -35.29
CA GLN A 739 10.73 44.53 -35.20
C GLN A 739 11.08 43.74 -33.93
N LYS A 740 10.12 43.61 -33.02
CA LYS A 740 10.27 42.74 -31.85
C LYS A 740 10.24 41.30 -32.35
N ALA A 741 11.33 40.57 -32.17
CA ALA A 741 11.30 39.13 -32.37
C ALA A 741 10.43 38.48 -31.28
N VAL A 742 9.52 37.60 -31.68
CA VAL A 742 8.57 36.92 -30.79
C VAL A 742 8.92 35.45 -30.73
N GLY A 743 10.05 35.13 -30.10
CA GLY A 743 10.47 33.74 -29.91
C GLY A 743 9.61 33.02 -28.89
N ASN A 744 9.40 31.71 -29.08
CA ASN A 744 8.80 30.84 -28.07
C ASN A 744 9.54 30.99 -26.72
N ALA A 745 8.77 31.21 -25.66
CA ALA A 745 9.27 31.80 -24.42
C ALA A 745 9.91 30.77 -23.48
N ASP A 746 11.18 30.40 -23.74
CA ASP A 746 11.96 29.59 -22.79
C ASP A 746 12.24 30.38 -21.50
N ASN A 747 12.13 29.71 -20.36
CA ASN A 747 12.13 30.34 -19.04
C ASN A 747 13.57 30.56 -18.55
N ARG A 748 14.12 31.74 -18.89
CA ARG A 748 15.56 32.08 -18.89
C ARG A 748 16.37 31.65 -17.65
N SER A 749 17.10 30.54 -17.80
CA SER A 749 18.25 30.21 -16.96
C SER A 749 19.51 31.02 -17.35
N SER A 750 19.57 32.26 -16.83
CA SER A 750 20.79 33.05 -16.54
C SER A 750 22.01 33.01 -17.51
N ALA A 751 21.96 33.85 -18.55
CA ALA A 751 23.16 34.38 -19.24
C ALA A 751 23.52 35.80 -18.72
N PRO A 752 24.81 36.21 -18.72
CA PRO A 752 25.30 37.23 -17.78
C PRO A 752 25.11 38.69 -18.24
N LYS A 753 24.98 39.59 -17.26
CA LYS A 753 25.39 41.00 -17.39
C LYS A 753 26.75 41.19 -16.71
N ALA A 754 27.59 42.04 -17.30
CA ALA A 754 28.86 42.43 -16.69
C ALA A 754 28.62 43.32 -15.47
N GLU A 755 29.47 43.16 -14.45
CA GLU A 755 29.41 43.90 -13.18
C GLU A 755 30.68 44.75 -13.01
N GLN A 756 30.55 45.92 -12.38
CA GLN A 756 31.68 46.70 -11.89
C GLN A 756 31.59 46.86 -10.36
N PRO A 757 32.73 46.84 -9.66
CA PRO A 757 32.78 46.34 -8.29
C PRO A 757 32.44 47.39 -7.23
N ARG A 758 31.91 46.91 -6.09
CA ARG A 758 32.05 47.59 -4.79
C ARG A 758 32.49 46.63 -3.71
N GLN A 759 33.18 47.19 -2.71
CA GLN A 759 33.98 46.46 -1.73
C GLN A 759 33.11 45.77 -0.67
N GLY A 760 33.63 44.68 -0.11
CA GLY A 760 32.91 43.86 0.86
C GLY A 760 32.91 44.39 2.29
N ASN A 761 32.36 43.58 3.19
CA ASN A 761 32.92 43.39 4.53
C ASN A 761 32.54 42.01 5.07
N ASN A 762 33.46 41.40 5.82
CA ASN A 762 33.20 40.21 6.63
C ASN A 762 32.72 40.65 8.02
N THR A 763 31.70 39.97 8.56
CA THR A 763 31.60 39.77 10.02
C THR A 763 30.84 38.49 10.34
N THR A 764 31.39 37.66 11.22
CA THR A 764 30.80 36.43 11.71
C THR A 764 30.02 36.71 13.00
N THR A 765 28.78 36.19 13.11
CA THR A 765 28.12 35.97 14.41
C THR A 765 27.30 34.69 14.37
N THR A 766 27.57 33.76 15.27
CA THR A 766 26.76 32.57 15.53
C THR A 766 25.74 32.84 16.63
N GLN A 767 24.46 32.59 16.37
CA GLN A 767 23.43 32.34 17.40
C GLN A 767 22.43 31.30 16.88
N GLY A 768 22.05 30.34 17.72
CA GLY A 768 21.06 29.32 17.39
C GLY A 768 19.66 29.66 17.89
N GLN A 769 18.64 29.03 17.32
CA GLN A 769 17.26 29.06 17.81
C GLN A 769 16.62 27.66 17.75
N PRO A 770 15.58 27.39 18.57
CA PRO A 770 15.12 26.03 18.86
C PRO A 770 13.94 25.56 17.99
N GLY A 771 13.85 24.23 17.81
CA GLY A 771 12.60 23.47 17.79
C GLY A 771 11.42 23.97 16.95
N THR A 772 11.56 24.01 15.62
CA THR A 772 10.42 24.21 14.71
C THR A 772 9.56 22.95 14.63
N THR A 773 8.37 22.97 15.23
CA THR A 773 7.34 21.96 14.95
C THR A 773 6.80 22.16 13.54
N SER A 774 7.03 21.20 12.64
CA SER A 774 6.49 21.25 11.28
C SER A 774 4.96 21.30 11.28
N ASN A 775 4.39 22.40 10.80
CA ASN A 775 2.98 22.45 10.42
C ASN A 775 2.81 21.66 9.11
N LYS A 776 2.08 20.54 9.17
CA LYS A 776 1.71 19.78 7.96
C LYS A 776 0.97 20.65 6.97
N THR A 777 1.30 20.49 5.70
CA THR A 777 0.62 21.11 4.56
C THR A 777 -0.82 20.62 4.45
N GLU A 778 -1.64 21.38 3.73
CA GLU A 778 -3.05 21.00 3.49
C GLU A 778 -3.17 19.74 2.62
N ALA A 779 -2.19 19.47 1.75
CA ALA A 779 -2.09 18.24 0.98
C ALA A 779 -1.82 17.01 1.87
N GLU A 780 -0.91 17.12 2.87
CA GLU A 780 -0.67 16.05 3.84
C GLU A 780 -1.92 15.79 4.71
N LYS A 781 -2.63 16.84 5.13
CA LYS A 781 -3.92 16.67 5.84
C LYS A 781 -4.96 15.97 4.98
N ALA A 782 -5.16 16.42 3.73
CA ALA A 782 -6.10 15.79 2.81
C ALA A 782 -5.75 14.33 2.51
N ALA A 783 -4.47 13.97 2.48
CA ALA A 783 -4.00 12.59 2.37
C ALA A 783 -4.28 11.78 3.64
N GLU A 784 -4.05 12.33 4.84
CA GLU A 784 -4.38 11.67 6.11
C GLU A 784 -5.90 11.51 6.31
N ASP A 785 -6.70 12.51 5.94
CA ASP A 785 -8.17 12.47 5.99
C ASP A 785 -8.72 11.43 5.00
N LYS A 786 -8.19 11.39 3.77
CA LYS A 786 -8.54 10.37 2.75
C LYS A 786 -8.16 8.97 3.23
N ALA A 787 -6.93 8.77 3.70
CA ALA A 787 -6.46 7.47 4.20
C ALA A 787 -7.26 7.01 5.43
N SER A 788 -7.60 7.94 6.32
CA SER A 788 -8.48 7.66 7.47
C SER A 788 -9.88 7.25 7.00
N LYS A 789 -10.47 7.95 6.03
CA LYS A 789 -11.80 7.59 5.49
C LYS A 789 -11.81 6.23 4.80
N GLU A 790 -10.85 5.96 3.91
CA GLU A 790 -10.73 4.65 3.25
C GLU A 790 -10.48 3.52 4.26
N TYR A 791 -9.70 3.79 5.32
CA TYR A 791 -9.51 2.84 6.41
C TYR A 791 -10.81 2.59 7.20
N LEU A 792 -11.61 3.63 7.49
CA LEU A 792 -12.88 3.47 8.20
C LEU A 792 -13.95 2.76 7.34
N GLU A 793 -13.93 2.93 6.02
CA GLU A 793 -14.74 2.15 5.07
C GLU A 793 -14.29 0.68 4.99
N ARG A 794 -12.98 0.40 4.97
CA ARG A 794 -12.44 -0.96 5.10
C ARG A 794 -12.80 -1.58 6.46
N MET A 795 -12.78 -0.80 7.54
CA MET A 795 -13.18 -1.22 8.87
C MET A 795 -14.68 -1.56 8.94
N GLU A 796 -15.57 -0.79 8.29
CA GLU A 796 -16.99 -1.17 8.20
C GLU A 796 -17.17 -2.46 7.39
N LEU A 797 -16.44 -2.65 6.29
CA LEU A 797 -16.47 -3.90 5.50
C LEU A 797 -15.93 -5.11 6.27
N GLU A 798 -14.84 -4.96 7.01
CA GLU A 798 -14.33 -6.01 7.89
C GLU A 798 -15.30 -6.31 9.03
N TYR A 799 -15.95 -5.29 9.62
CA TYR A 799 -16.96 -5.51 10.64
C TYR A 799 -18.23 -6.14 10.07
N GLU A 800 -18.75 -5.77 8.89
CA GLU A 800 -19.89 -6.45 8.27
C GLU A 800 -19.54 -7.90 7.88
N LYS A 801 -18.29 -8.21 7.47
CA LYS A 801 -17.80 -9.59 7.28
C LYS A 801 -17.70 -10.38 8.59
N ARG A 802 -17.01 -9.85 9.60
CA ARG A 802 -16.84 -10.46 10.94
C ARG A 802 -18.17 -10.56 11.71
N GLU A 803 -19.17 -9.74 11.38
CA GLU A 803 -20.54 -9.83 11.89
C GLU A 803 -21.48 -10.73 11.07
N GLY A 804 -21.09 -11.14 9.86
CA GLY A 804 -21.89 -11.94 8.95
C GLY A 804 -21.58 -13.45 8.99
N GLY A 805 -20.34 -13.81 9.32
CA GLY A 805 -19.90 -15.20 9.48
C GLY A 805 -20.04 -15.78 10.90
N ALA A 806 -20.93 -15.24 11.74
CA ALA A 806 -21.04 -15.53 13.17
C ALA A 806 -22.47 -15.41 13.74
#